data_AF-M3CW60-F1
#
_entry.id   AF-M3CW60-F1
#
_cell.length_a   1.000
_cell.length_b   1.000
_cell.length_c   1.000
_cell.angle_alpha   90.00
_cell.angle_beta   90.00
_cell.angle_gamma   90.00
#
_symmetry.space_group_name_H-M   'P 1'
#
loop_
_entity.id
_entity.type
_entity.pdbx_description
1 polymer ?
#
loop_
_entity_poly.entity_id
_entity_poly.type
_entity_poly.pdbx_seq_one_letter_code
_entity_poly.pdbx_strand_id
1 'polypeptide(L)'
;MAVGAMPAATNRAYGVMKIPEIIHNEPPRLLVLFDTGEDEITSTVADVLGCTYALAHQLESAQDWSEEVVVLGVESGSIMATDALRDMGRTVIATHCVDTCRQEGSDESLTDCCDYEYLYTKTALIRHDLARFLAFVLGQYKPHEELRKKARTTMLSTTFSDIRAALPNMGILSVGADAVELRVDLLREPGGDKAHFEAVPGLQYVGEQVMLLRQRTELPIVFTTRCTRENGRFPMEDPELYYTYLRKAIQWGCEYIDVELWLPEDIRRKLAAEKGHSKIISAWHDFSGRFKWTSPVAHSIFHESALYGDIVKMIALVSDVEDNYELEFFRHSVQGPSFPLFSGLNMSAAGQLSRTLNRVFTPITHPLMPMIAAPGQLSAAEINSMLQSLGQKPELEVYAVGRVLDNGHAKFLEKCLNEVSLPHRLLCVDQPQTCSIQSYIAKAQFGGAYINPPLPVEFAPYLPTLTEAASTIGQVDSIFVQTTVNNGRTLIADNVTWKGIRATLTKDFIPSAFPGRSAIVLASSEAQAAAAMYALTSLHVAAIYTIGFQTAGHKQLQGLGDLDLVHEPLVVISALSVERSMAAVPVLKHYTRTLHHHRHDTQCISSKGKIFIDLAHGAVLHQSSNGNGNGNNNGNNNTISIAETLGWKTFTYADCIAWTIGEAFRGLVGENVSCDFVRLAAGRGLYM
;
A
#
# COMPACT_ATOMS: atom_id res chain seq x y z
N MET A 1 59.36 -14.64 -27.95
CA MET A 1 58.53 -15.85 -28.02
C MET A 1 57.43 -15.73 -26.99
N ALA A 2 56.21 -16.06 -27.43
CA ALA A 2 54.97 -16.30 -26.67
C ALA A 2 54.38 -15.15 -25.83
N VAL A 3 53.30 -14.59 -26.40
CA VAL A 3 52.24 -13.79 -25.78
C VAL A 3 51.43 -14.68 -24.82
N GLY A 4 51.25 -14.26 -23.57
CA GLY A 4 50.38 -14.92 -22.59
C GLY A 4 48.98 -14.31 -22.60
N ALA A 5 47.98 -15.15 -22.90
CA ALA A 5 46.59 -14.78 -23.09
C ALA A 5 45.89 -14.28 -21.80
N MET A 6 45.03 -13.27 -21.96
CA MET A 6 44.07 -12.82 -20.96
C MET A 6 43.02 -13.90 -20.69
N PRO A 7 42.60 -14.12 -19.42
CA PRO A 7 41.52 -15.05 -19.13
C PRO A 7 40.18 -14.48 -19.61
N ALA A 8 39.45 -15.31 -20.35
CA ALA A 8 38.14 -15.01 -20.91
C ALA A 8 37.10 -14.72 -19.82
N ALA A 9 36.23 -13.75 -20.11
CA ALA A 9 35.06 -13.41 -19.30
C ALA A 9 34.20 -14.65 -19.04
N THR A 10 34.10 -15.05 -17.78
CA THR A 10 33.17 -16.09 -17.34
C THR A 10 31.75 -15.55 -17.40
N ASN A 11 30.95 -16.07 -18.33
CA ASN A 11 29.49 -15.95 -18.35
C ASN A 11 28.91 -16.28 -16.97
N ARG A 12 28.46 -15.26 -16.23
CA ARG A 12 27.57 -15.49 -15.08
C ARG A 12 26.21 -15.87 -15.63
N ALA A 13 25.85 -17.13 -15.50
CA ALA A 13 24.46 -17.56 -15.67
C ALA A 13 23.60 -16.78 -14.65
N TYR A 14 22.60 -16.05 -15.14
CA TYR A 14 21.61 -15.38 -14.32
C TYR A 14 20.94 -16.44 -13.44
N GLY A 15 21.27 -16.44 -12.14
CA GLY A 15 20.53 -17.23 -11.17
C GLY A 15 19.08 -16.77 -11.18
N VAL A 16 18.15 -17.72 -11.18
CA VAL A 16 16.71 -17.45 -11.05
C VAL A 16 16.51 -16.55 -9.84
N MET A 17 16.09 -15.31 -10.11
CA MET A 17 15.85 -14.26 -9.13
C MET A 17 14.77 -14.78 -8.15
N LYS A 18 15.09 -14.83 -6.85
CA LYS A 18 14.12 -15.20 -5.82
C LYS A 18 13.78 -13.95 -5.01
N ILE A 19 12.97 -13.07 -5.58
CA ILE A 19 12.30 -12.03 -4.79
C ILE A 19 11.22 -12.76 -3.96
N PRO A 20 11.30 -12.75 -2.62
CA PRO A 20 10.40 -13.52 -1.76
C PRO A 20 9.06 -12.79 -1.60
N GLU A 21 8.32 -12.67 -2.69
CA GLU A 21 6.88 -12.47 -2.68
C GLU A 21 6.32 -13.55 -3.60
N ILE A 22 5.56 -14.49 -3.03
CA ILE A 22 4.90 -15.53 -3.82
C ILE A 22 3.82 -14.83 -4.65
N ILE A 23 4.16 -14.48 -5.89
CA ILE A 23 3.14 -14.31 -6.92
C ILE A 23 2.59 -15.71 -7.13
N HIS A 24 1.33 -15.93 -6.76
CA HIS A 24 0.67 -17.19 -7.08
C HIS A 24 0.74 -17.39 -8.60
N ASN A 25 1.37 -18.49 -9.02
CA ASN A 25 1.60 -18.77 -10.45
C ASN A 25 0.29 -19.11 -11.18
N GLU A 26 -0.78 -19.43 -10.46
CA GLU A 26 -2.10 -19.68 -11.03
C GLU A 26 -2.95 -18.40 -10.95
N PRO A 27 -3.58 -17.98 -12.07
CA PRO A 27 -4.44 -16.81 -12.10
C PRO A 27 -5.66 -17.02 -11.20
N PRO A 28 -6.06 -16.00 -10.42
CA PRO A 28 -7.18 -16.11 -9.49
C PRO A 28 -8.48 -16.34 -10.24
N ARG A 29 -9.25 -17.39 -9.91
CA ARG A 29 -10.54 -17.67 -10.54
C ARG A 29 -11.65 -16.95 -9.80
N LEU A 30 -12.22 -15.93 -10.43
CA LEU A 30 -13.24 -15.08 -9.81
C LEU A 30 -14.62 -15.30 -10.43
N LEU A 31 -15.63 -15.25 -9.57
CA LEU A 31 -17.03 -15.03 -9.93
C LEU A 31 -17.45 -13.67 -9.35
N VAL A 32 -17.78 -12.74 -10.23
CA VAL A 32 -18.22 -11.38 -9.89
C VAL A 32 -19.74 -11.35 -10.00
N LEU A 33 -20.41 -11.13 -8.87
CA LEU A 33 -21.85 -10.86 -8.87
C LEU A 33 -22.05 -9.35 -8.96
N PHE A 34 -22.89 -8.90 -9.89
CA PHE A 34 -23.14 -7.47 -10.11
C PHE A 34 -24.64 -7.16 -10.11
N ASP A 35 -24.97 -5.94 -9.69
CA ASP A 35 -26.35 -5.42 -9.68
C ASP A 35 -26.88 -5.23 -11.11
N THR A 36 -28.22 -5.26 -11.30
CA THR A 36 -28.84 -5.08 -12.62
C THR A 36 -28.36 -3.80 -13.31
N GLY A 37 -27.74 -3.95 -14.49
CA GLY A 37 -27.21 -2.83 -15.28
C GLY A 37 -25.81 -2.36 -14.90
N GLU A 38 -25.10 -3.08 -14.02
CA GLU A 38 -23.73 -2.78 -13.57
C GLU A 38 -22.69 -3.79 -14.10
N ASP A 39 -22.91 -4.41 -15.27
CA ASP A 39 -22.03 -5.44 -15.83
C ASP A 39 -20.60 -4.94 -16.14
N GLU A 40 -20.44 -3.63 -16.34
CA GLU A 40 -19.14 -2.98 -16.57
C GLU A 40 -18.11 -3.25 -15.45
N ILE A 41 -18.55 -3.49 -14.21
CA ILE A 41 -17.65 -3.82 -13.10
C ILE A 41 -16.85 -5.09 -13.37
N THR A 42 -17.47 -6.09 -14.04
CA THR A 42 -16.80 -7.35 -14.41
C THR A 42 -15.61 -7.08 -15.32
N SER A 43 -15.80 -6.18 -16.31
CA SER A 43 -14.73 -5.78 -17.22
C SER A 43 -13.63 -5.00 -16.51
N THR A 44 -13.99 -4.19 -15.51
CA THR A 44 -13.04 -3.42 -14.69
C THR A 44 -12.20 -4.33 -13.80
N VAL A 45 -12.81 -5.35 -13.18
CA VAL A 45 -12.11 -6.40 -12.41
C VAL A 45 -11.09 -7.11 -13.31
N ALA A 46 -11.53 -7.55 -14.49
CA ALA A 46 -10.65 -8.23 -15.44
C ALA A 46 -9.49 -7.37 -15.92
N ASP A 47 -9.75 -6.07 -16.14
CA ASP A 47 -8.73 -5.08 -16.50
C ASP A 47 -7.66 -4.92 -15.42
N VAL A 48 -8.07 -4.84 -14.15
CA VAL A 48 -7.16 -4.75 -12.99
C VAL A 48 -6.31 -6.02 -12.85
N LEU A 49 -6.89 -7.19 -13.14
CA LEU A 49 -6.20 -8.48 -13.14
C LEU A 49 -5.36 -8.73 -14.41
N GLY A 50 -5.57 -7.94 -15.47
CA GLY A 50 -4.93 -8.14 -16.77
C GLY A 50 -5.35 -9.43 -17.50
N CYS A 51 -6.57 -9.92 -17.26
CA CYS A 51 -7.04 -11.22 -17.74
C CYS A 51 -8.27 -11.14 -18.66
N THR A 52 -8.75 -12.29 -19.12
CA THR A 52 -9.99 -12.42 -19.89
C THR A 52 -11.21 -12.41 -18.96
N TYR A 53 -12.34 -11.94 -19.49
CA TYR A 53 -13.62 -12.08 -18.82
C TYR A 53 -14.73 -12.52 -19.75
N ALA A 54 -15.81 -13.00 -19.14
CA ALA A 54 -17.06 -13.23 -19.81
C ALA A 54 -18.26 -12.95 -18.91
N LEU A 55 -19.42 -12.73 -19.53
CA LEU A 55 -20.69 -12.51 -18.86
C LEU A 55 -21.58 -13.73 -19.09
N ALA A 56 -22.17 -14.26 -18.02
CA ALA A 56 -23.11 -15.36 -18.05
C ALA A 56 -24.50 -14.88 -17.59
N HIS A 57 -25.54 -15.35 -18.27
CA HIS A 57 -26.93 -15.00 -17.96
C HIS A 57 -27.52 -15.80 -16.79
N GLN A 58 -26.93 -16.97 -16.49
CA GLN A 58 -27.37 -17.89 -15.43
C GLN A 58 -26.16 -18.59 -14.78
N LEU A 59 -26.25 -18.91 -13.49
CA LEU A 59 -25.16 -19.59 -12.76
C LEU A 59 -24.82 -20.97 -13.33
N GLU A 60 -25.82 -21.73 -13.78
CA GLU A 60 -25.63 -23.06 -14.38
C GLU A 60 -24.80 -22.98 -15.66
N SER A 61 -25.06 -21.96 -16.49
CA SER A 61 -24.25 -21.71 -17.68
C SER A 61 -22.80 -21.37 -17.34
N ALA A 62 -22.50 -20.88 -16.13
CA ALA A 62 -21.17 -20.54 -15.66
C ALA A 62 -20.29 -21.76 -15.29
N GLN A 63 -20.90 -22.93 -15.03
CA GLN A 63 -20.20 -24.17 -14.74
C GLN A 63 -19.54 -24.79 -15.99
N ASP A 64 -20.08 -24.51 -17.17
CA ASP A 64 -19.63 -25.05 -18.46
C ASP A 64 -18.46 -24.25 -19.09
N TRP A 65 -18.02 -23.14 -18.48
CA TRP A 65 -16.96 -22.29 -19.03
C TRP A 65 -15.59 -22.91 -18.79
N SER A 66 -14.77 -22.91 -19.85
CA SER A 66 -13.43 -23.48 -19.85
C SER A 66 -12.55 -22.93 -18.71
N GLU A 67 -11.50 -23.67 -18.36
CA GLU A 67 -10.45 -23.21 -17.43
C GLU A 67 -9.77 -21.91 -17.88
N GLU A 68 -9.98 -21.47 -19.14
CA GLU A 68 -9.38 -20.26 -19.71
C GLU A 68 -10.05 -18.95 -19.26
N VAL A 69 -11.28 -18.97 -18.73
CA VAL A 69 -11.96 -17.74 -18.27
C VAL A 69 -11.70 -17.50 -16.78
N VAL A 70 -10.85 -16.51 -16.53
CA VAL A 70 -10.39 -16.10 -15.20
C VAL A 70 -11.48 -15.37 -14.43
N VAL A 71 -12.20 -14.43 -15.06
CA VAL A 71 -13.29 -13.65 -14.45
C VAL A 71 -14.62 -13.95 -15.13
N LEU A 72 -15.59 -14.43 -14.36
CA LEU A 72 -16.98 -14.60 -14.81
C LEU A 72 -17.86 -13.58 -14.11
N GLY A 73 -18.66 -12.83 -14.87
CA GLY A 73 -19.68 -11.94 -14.34
C GLY A 73 -21.06 -12.57 -14.42
N VAL A 74 -21.85 -12.48 -13.35
CA VAL A 74 -23.25 -12.93 -13.30
C VAL A 74 -24.09 -11.88 -12.59
N GLU A 75 -25.30 -11.62 -13.10
CA GLU A 75 -26.23 -10.69 -12.45
C GLU A 75 -26.78 -11.30 -11.15
N SER A 76 -26.70 -10.55 -10.04
CA SER A 76 -27.10 -11.01 -8.70
C SER A 76 -28.54 -11.52 -8.66
N GLY A 77 -29.48 -10.85 -9.36
CA GLY A 77 -30.89 -11.23 -9.42
C GLY A 77 -31.18 -12.57 -10.12
N SER A 78 -30.20 -13.14 -10.83
CA SER A 78 -30.34 -14.45 -11.48
C SER A 78 -30.03 -15.63 -10.54
N ILE A 79 -29.49 -15.37 -9.34
CA ILE A 79 -29.09 -16.41 -8.39
C ILE A 79 -30.29 -16.89 -7.58
N MET A 80 -30.78 -18.09 -7.90
CA MET A 80 -31.94 -18.69 -7.22
C MET A 80 -31.56 -19.56 -6.00
N ALA A 81 -30.35 -20.12 -5.99
CA ALA A 81 -29.85 -20.99 -4.92
C ALA A 81 -28.43 -20.57 -4.50
N THR A 82 -28.32 -19.96 -3.33
CA THR A 82 -27.05 -19.41 -2.81
C THR A 82 -26.03 -20.49 -2.42
N ASP A 83 -26.49 -21.69 -2.05
CA ASP A 83 -25.62 -22.83 -1.73
C ASP A 83 -24.73 -23.23 -2.92
N ALA A 84 -25.24 -23.07 -4.15
CA ALA A 84 -24.49 -23.39 -5.36
C ALA A 84 -23.23 -22.53 -5.54
N LEU A 85 -23.16 -21.33 -4.93
CA LEU A 85 -21.99 -20.45 -5.03
C LEU A 85 -20.76 -21.05 -4.34
N ARG A 86 -20.96 -21.78 -3.24
CA ARG A 86 -19.86 -22.36 -2.44
C ARG A 86 -19.17 -23.53 -3.15
N ASP A 87 -19.89 -24.21 -4.03
CA ASP A 87 -19.41 -25.40 -4.73
C ASP A 87 -18.69 -25.09 -6.06
N MET A 88 -18.67 -23.82 -6.49
CA MET A 88 -18.12 -23.41 -7.79
C MET A 88 -16.59 -23.48 -7.91
N GLY A 89 -15.87 -23.63 -6.79
CA GLY A 89 -14.40 -23.62 -6.79
C GLY A 89 -13.79 -22.30 -7.29
N ARG A 90 -14.52 -21.19 -7.17
CA ARG A 90 -14.12 -19.83 -7.53
C ARG A 90 -14.30 -18.92 -6.32
N THR A 91 -13.46 -17.90 -6.19
CA THR A 91 -13.69 -16.84 -5.21
C THR A 91 -14.86 -15.97 -5.67
N VAL A 92 -15.88 -15.85 -4.84
CA VAL A 92 -17.11 -15.12 -5.14
C VAL A 92 -17.06 -13.74 -4.53
N ILE A 93 -17.15 -12.72 -5.39
CA ILE A 93 -17.15 -11.31 -4.99
C ILE A 93 -18.49 -10.70 -5.39
N ALA A 94 -19.30 -10.33 -4.39
CA ALA A 94 -20.48 -9.50 -4.61
C ALA A 94 -20.03 -8.05 -4.81
N THR A 95 -20.50 -7.41 -5.87
CA THR A 95 -20.16 -6.01 -6.18
C THR A 95 -21.41 -5.16 -6.19
N HIS A 96 -21.33 -3.99 -5.55
CA HIS A 96 -22.47 -3.09 -5.47
C HIS A 96 -22.08 -1.64 -5.71
N CYS A 97 -22.84 -0.98 -6.58
CA CYS A 97 -22.69 0.43 -6.85
C CYS A 97 -23.53 1.24 -5.85
N VAL A 98 -22.89 2.04 -5.01
CA VAL A 98 -23.54 2.86 -3.98
C VAL A 98 -24.35 4.01 -4.59
N ASP A 99 -24.01 4.45 -5.81
CA ASP A 99 -24.74 5.52 -6.51
C ASP A 99 -26.10 5.06 -7.05
N THR A 100 -26.31 3.74 -7.20
CA THR A 100 -27.57 3.14 -7.63
C THR A 100 -28.38 2.74 -6.40
N CYS A 101 -29.65 3.13 -6.32
CA CYS A 101 -30.50 2.78 -5.18
C CYS A 101 -30.59 1.26 -5.01
N ARG A 102 -29.98 0.73 -3.95
CA ARG A 102 -30.20 -0.65 -3.49
C ARG A 102 -31.69 -0.87 -3.22
N GLN A 103 -32.23 -2.00 -3.65
CA GLN A 103 -33.51 -2.48 -3.11
C GLN A 103 -33.25 -3.01 -1.71
N GLU A 104 -33.95 -2.45 -0.70
CA GLU A 104 -33.78 -2.86 0.70
C GLU A 104 -34.14 -4.35 0.88
N GLY A 105 -33.20 -5.12 1.45
CA GLY A 105 -33.45 -6.45 2.03
C GLY A 105 -33.29 -7.67 1.11
N SER A 106 -33.21 -7.55 -0.22
CA SER A 106 -33.09 -8.73 -1.10
C SER A 106 -31.66 -9.28 -1.23
N ASP A 107 -30.63 -8.44 -1.10
CA ASP A 107 -29.24 -8.83 -1.41
C ASP A 107 -28.40 -9.28 -0.20
N GLU A 108 -28.77 -8.95 1.04
CA GLU A 108 -27.91 -9.25 2.20
C GLU A 108 -27.66 -10.76 2.39
N SER A 109 -28.70 -11.58 2.18
CA SER A 109 -28.60 -13.04 2.26
C SER A 109 -27.68 -13.65 1.19
N LEU A 110 -27.59 -13.02 0.02
CA LEU A 110 -26.69 -13.43 -1.07
C LEU A 110 -25.25 -13.06 -0.72
N THR A 111 -25.02 -11.83 -0.26
CA THR A 111 -23.69 -11.35 0.14
C THR A 111 -23.11 -12.21 1.28
N ASP A 112 -23.94 -12.69 2.21
CA ASP A 112 -23.50 -13.57 3.30
C ASP A 112 -23.01 -14.95 2.84
N CYS A 113 -23.36 -15.36 1.61
CA CYS A 113 -22.83 -16.57 0.98
C CYS A 113 -21.58 -16.32 0.13
N CYS A 114 -21.21 -15.07 -0.12
CA CYS A 114 -20.02 -14.70 -0.88
C CYS A 114 -18.77 -14.67 -0.01
N ASP A 115 -17.60 -14.84 -0.61
CA ASP A 115 -16.32 -14.72 0.11
C ASP A 115 -16.04 -13.26 0.46
N TYR A 116 -16.35 -12.36 -0.48
CA TYR A 116 -16.10 -10.92 -0.34
C TYR A 116 -17.24 -10.06 -0.90
N GLU A 117 -17.28 -8.81 -0.45
CA GLU A 117 -18.18 -7.76 -0.91
C GLU A 117 -17.36 -6.52 -1.27
N TYR A 118 -17.54 -5.99 -2.47
CA TYR A 118 -16.88 -4.79 -2.97
C TYR A 118 -17.91 -3.70 -3.28
N LEU A 119 -17.84 -2.62 -2.50
CA LEU A 119 -18.65 -1.43 -2.71
C LEU A 119 -17.86 -0.41 -3.52
N TYR A 120 -18.53 0.23 -4.48
CA TYR A 120 -17.93 1.29 -5.30
C TYR A 120 -18.93 2.38 -5.68
N THR A 121 -18.41 3.49 -6.19
CA THR A 121 -19.17 4.59 -6.79
C THR A 121 -18.80 4.70 -8.26
N LYS A 122 -19.66 5.24 -9.13
CA LYS A 122 -19.34 5.50 -10.55
C LYS A 122 -18.33 6.63 -10.74
N THR A 123 -18.00 7.36 -9.67
CA THR A 123 -17.04 8.45 -9.67
C THR A 123 -15.60 7.97 -9.86
N ALA A 124 -14.73 8.89 -10.29
CA ALA A 124 -13.31 8.59 -10.49
C ALA A 124 -12.67 8.11 -9.19
N LEU A 125 -12.08 6.89 -9.22
CA LEU A 125 -11.11 6.25 -8.30
C LEU A 125 -11.33 4.73 -8.17
N ILE A 126 -12.42 4.17 -8.74
CA ILE A 126 -12.76 2.74 -8.68
C ILE A 126 -11.57 1.82 -8.96
N ARG A 127 -10.80 2.09 -10.02
CA ARG A 127 -9.75 1.18 -10.46
C ARG A 127 -8.63 1.02 -9.43
N HIS A 128 -8.21 2.12 -8.82
CA HIS A 128 -7.14 2.12 -7.82
C HIS A 128 -7.59 1.42 -6.53
N ASP A 129 -8.80 1.76 -6.07
CA ASP A 129 -9.44 1.14 -4.92
C ASP A 129 -9.63 -0.37 -5.12
N LEU A 130 -10.16 -0.77 -6.28
CA LEU A 130 -10.36 -2.15 -6.67
C LEU A 130 -9.04 -2.91 -6.77
N ALA A 131 -7.99 -2.31 -7.35
CA ALA A 131 -6.66 -2.93 -7.39
C ALA A 131 -6.13 -3.21 -5.98
N ARG A 132 -6.32 -2.28 -5.05
CA ARG A 132 -5.89 -2.48 -3.67
C ARG A 132 -6.70 -3.55 -2.94
N PHE A 133 -8.02 -3.51 -3.09
CA PHE A 133 -8.92 -4.54 -2.56
C PHE A 133 -8.57 -5.93 -3.10
N LEU A 134 -8.49 -6.11 -4.43
CA LEU A 134 -8.16 -7.39 -5.06
C LEU A 134 -6.75 -7.87 -4.71
N ALA A 135 -5.76 -6.97 -4.69
CA ALA A 135 -4.41 -7.35 -4.27
C ALA A 135 -4.39 -7.93 -2.85
N PHE A 136 -5.19 -7.37 -1.94
CA PHE A 136 -5.28 -7.84 -0.57
C PHE A 136 -6.08 -9.15 -0.45
N VAL A 137 -7.31 -9.22 -0.97
CA VAL A 137 -8.19 -10.39 -0.81
C VAL A 137 -7.74 -11.61 -1.62
N LEU A 138 -6.83 -11.42 -2.59
CA LEU A 138 -6.17 -12.51 -3.33
C LEU A 138 -4.76 -12.81 -2.82
N GLY A 139 -4.37 -12.21 -1.69
CA GLY A 139 -3.12 -12.52 -0.99
C GLY A 139 -1.84 -12.03 -1.69
N GLN A 140 -1.95 -11.11 -2.64
CA GLN A 140 -0.81 -10.52 -3.36
C GLN A 140 -0.20 -9.31 -2.63
N TYR A 141 -0.99 -8.67 -1.77
CA TYR A 141 -0.55 -7.61 -0.86
C TYR A 141 -0.70 -8.07 0.59
N LYS A 142 0.41 -8.10 1.35
CA LYS A 142 0.47 -8.60 2.72
C LYS A 142 1.04 -7.55 3.69
N PRO A 143 0.29 -6.48 4.00
CA PRO A 143 0.81 -5.35 4.77
C PRO A 143 1.33 -5.74 6.15
N HIS A 144 0.72 -6.75 6.79
CA HIS A 144 1.16 -7.22 8.10
C HIS A 144 2.61 -7.73 8.11
N GLU A 145 3.04 -8.44 7.05
CA GLU A 145 4.40 -8.97 6.97
C GLU A 145 5.44 -7.85 6.81
N GLU A 146 5.09 -6.78 6.11
CA GLU A 146 5.95 -5.59 5.98
C GLU A 146 5.99 -4.78 7.28
N LEU A 147 4.83 -4.55 7.90
CA LEU A 147 4.73 -3.82 9.15
C LEU A 147 5.43 -4.55 10.31
N ARG A 148 5.42 -5.89 10.33
CA ARG A 148 6.16 -6.70 11.31
C ARG A 148 7.67 -6.51 11.25
N LYS A 149 8.22 -6.13 10.09
CA LYS A 149 9.67 -5.87 9.92
C LYS A 149 10.07 -4.50 10.46
N LYS A 150 9.12 -3.57 10.66
CA LYS A 150 9.42 -2.24 11.20
C LYS A 150 9.78 -2.31 12.68
N ALA A 151 10.73 -1.48 13.10
CA ALA A 151 11.14 -1.40 14.50
C ALA A 151 10.02 -0.86 15.41
N ARG A 152 9.17 0.01 14.87
CA ARG A 152 8.00 0.59 15.52
C ARG A 152 6.87 0.75 14.51
N THR A 153 5.64 0.51 14.94
CA THR A 153 4.43 0.80 14.17
C THR A 153 3.40 1.58 14.97
N THR A 154 2.65 2.44 14.29
CA THR A 154 1.63 3.33 14.84
C THR A 154 0.31 3.20 14.08
N MET A 155 -0.80 3.54 14.72
CA MET A 155 -2.13 3.43 14.12
C MET A 155 -2.94 4.68 14.43
N LEU A 156 -3.43 5.38 13.41
CA LEU A 156 -4.28 6.56 13.58
C LEU A 156 -5.69 6.13 13.98
N SER A 157 -6.12 6.43 15.20
CA SER A 157 -7.48 6.17 15.66
C SER A 157 -8.45 7.26 15.19
N THR A 158 -9.30 6.96 14.22
CA THR A 158 -10.30 7.92 13.75
C THR A 158 -11.46 8.04 14.74
N THR A 159 -11.93 9.27 14.95
CA THR A 159 -13.02 9.57 15.90
C THR A 159 -14.13 10.40 15.26
N PHE A 160 -14.23 10.37 13.94
CA PHE A 160 -15.25 11.10 13.21
C PHE A 160 -16.57 10.33 13.26
N SER A 161 -17.68 11.05 13.37
CA SER A 161 -19.02 10.44 13.24
C SER A 161 -19.36 10.07 11.79
N ASP A 162 -18.67 10.66 10.83
CA ASP A 162 -18.72 10.33 9.40
C ASP A 162 -17.32 10.56 8.81
N ILE A 163 -16.78 9.57 8.11
CA ILE A 163 -15.40 9.60 7.61
C ILE A 163 -15.20 10.69 6.55
N ARG A 164 -16.26 11.13 5.86
CA ARG A 164 -16.20 12.21 4.85
C ARG A 164 -15.59 13.48 5.40
N ALA A 165 -15.77 13.76 6.69
CA ALA A 165 -15.16 14.90 7.36
C ALA A 165 -13.62 14.83 7.41
N ALA A 166 -13.04 13.62 7.41
CA ALA A 166 -11.60 13.39 7.45
C ALA A 166 -10.95 13.41 6.05
N LEU A 167 -11.68 13.00 5.01
CA LEU A 167 -11.13 12.74 3.67
C LEU A 167 -10.34 13.90 3.05
N PRO A 168 -10.75 15.18 3.17
CA PRO A 168 -9.98 16.30 2.61
C PRO A 168 -8.57 16.40 3.20
N ASN A 169 -8.41 16.04 4.48
CA ASN A 169 -7.16 16.17 5.23
C ASN A 169 -6.49 14.81 5.50
N MET A 170 -7.00 13.70 4.96
CA MET A 170 -6.52 12.35 5.28
C MET A 170 -5.02 12.18 5.03
N GLY A 171 -4.48 12.81 3.98
CA GLY A 171 -3.04 12.80 3.70
C GLY A 171 -2.21 13.40 4.83
N ILE A 172 -2.69 14.46 5.49
CA ILE A 172 -2.02 15.11 6.63
C ILE A 172 -2.26 14.30 7.91
N LEU A 173 -3.50 13.90 8.18
CA LEU A 173 -3.88 13.15 9.37
C LEU A 173 -3.09 11.83 9.53
N SER A 174 -2.75 11.19 8.41
CA SER A 174 -2.05 9.91 8.35
C SER A 174 -0.52 10.01 8.41
N VAL A 175 0.05 11.21 8.53
CA VAL A 175 1.51 11.36 8.64
C VAL A 175 2.02 10.69 9.92
N GLY A 176 3.00 9.81 9.76
CA GLY A 176 3.55 9.01 10.86
C GLY A 176 2.65 7.85 11.30
N ALA A 177 1.59 7.51 10.55
CA ALA A 177 0.74 6.34 10.79
C ALA A 177 1.09 5.17 9.87
N ASP A 178 1.03 3.94 10.39
CA ASP A 178 1.18 2.70 9.63
C ASP A 178 -0.14 2.03 9.25
N ALA A 179 -1.22 2.40 9.95
CA ALA A 179 -2.58 1.94 9.69
C ALA A 179 -3.58 3.01 10.16
N VAL A 180 -4.83 2.92 9.67
CA VAL A 180 -5.93 3.79 10.09
C VAL A 180 -7.02 2.94 10.72
N GLU A 181 -7.37 3.23 11.97
CA GLU A 181 -8.47 2.55 12.68
C GLU A 181 -9.78 3.29 12.44
N LEU A 182 -10.74 2.58 11.83
CA LEU A 182 -12.13 3.01 11.71
C LEU A 182 -12.90 2.54 12.95
N ARG A 183 -13.27 3.51 13.80
CA ARG A 183 -14.09 3.28 15.00
C ARG A 183 -15.57 3.27 14.65
N VAL A 184 -16.07 2.09 14.31
CA VAL A 184 -17.45 1.88 13.85
C VAL A 184 -18.45 2.26 14.92
N ASP A 185 -18.12 2.04 16.19
CA ASP A 185 -18.94 2.45 17.33
C ASP A 185 -19.08 3.98 17.48
N LEU A 186 -18.21 4.78 16.84
CA LEU A 186 -18.29 6.24 16.89
C LEU A 186 -19.03 6.85 15.70
N LEU A 187 -19.25 6.07 14.64
CA LEU A 187 -19.99 6.49 13.46
C LEU A 187 -21.45 6.80 13.80
N ARG A 188 -22.04 7.70 13.03
CA ARG A 188 -23.45 8.09 13.14
C ARG A 188 -24.05 8.22 11.76
N GLU A 189 -24.86 7.24 11.41
CA GLU A 189 -25.62 7.25 10.17
C GLU A 189 -26.63 8.41 10.15
N PRO A 190 -26.65 9.26 9.11
CA PRO A 190 -27.63 10.31 8.97
C PRO A 190 -29.03 9.76 8.63
N GLY A 191 -29.86 9.43 9.63
CA GLY A 191 -31.27 9.03 9.48
C GLY A 191 -32.29 10.16 9.67
N GLY A 192 -33.53 9.96 9.19
CA GLY A 192 -34.67 10.87 9.37
C GLY A 192 -35.13 11.04 10.82
N ASP A 193 -35.79 12.18 11.10
CA ASP A 193 -35.96 12.82 12.42
C ASP A 193 -34.64 13.00 13.21
N LYS A 194 -34.03 14.18 13.03
CA LYS A 194 -32.73 14.66 13.56
C LYS A 194 -32.57 14.60 15.10
N ALA A 195 -33.52 14.00 15.82
CA ALA A 195 -33.53 13.89 17.26
C ALA A 195 -32.92 12.58 17.77
N HIS A 196 -32.96 11.46 17.02
CA HIS A 196 -32.54 10.14 17.53
C HIS A 196 -31.59 9.44 16.54
N PHE A 197 -30.38 9.11 17.01
CA PHE A 197 -29.47 8.22 16.28
C PHE A 197 -29.70 6.79 16.77
N GLU A 198 -29.65 5.82 15.85
CA GLU A 198 -29.61 4.41 16.24
C GLU A 198 -28.35 4.11 17.07
N ALA A 199 -28.44 3.09 17.94
CA ALA A 199 -27.32 2.71 18.79
C ALA A 199 -26.13 2.14 17.99
N VAL A 200 -26.41 1.53 16.83
CA VAL A 200 -25.43 0.96 15.91
C VAL A 200 -25.77 1.45 14.49
N PRO A 201 -24.81 1.96 13.71
CA PRO A 201 -25.04 2.36 12.32
C PRO A 201 -25.31 1.14 11.44
N GLY A 202 -26.20 1.25 10.44
CA GLY A 202 -26.52 0.17 9.52
C GLY A 202 -25.32 -0.31 8.70
N LEU A 203 -25.31 -1.59 8.33
CA LEU A 203 -24.21 -2.21 7.58
C LEU A 203 -23.93 -1.50 6.24
N GLN A 204 -24.97 -1.07 5.54
CA GLN A 204 -24.83 -0.33 4.28
C GLN A 204 -24.03 0.97 4.47
N TYR A 205 -24.38 1.76 5.50
CA TYR A 205 -23.65 2.97 5.82
C TYR A 205 -22.21 2.68 6.23
N VAL A 206 -21.97 1.69 7.09
CA VAL A 206 -20.62 1.32 7.53
C VAL A 206 -19.76 0.85 6.35
N GLY A 207 -20.31 0.01 5.46
CA GLY A 207 -19.62 -0.42 4.26
C GLY A 207 -19.23 0.77 3.37
N GLU A 208 -20.12 1.75 3.21
CA GLU A 208 -19.80 2.98 2.50
C GLU A 208 -18.66 3.76 3.18
N GLN A 209 -18.63 3.83 4.52
CA GLN A 209 -17.52 4.47 5.23
C GLN A 209 -16.19 3.75 4.99
N VAL A 210 -16.18 2.42 4.96
CA VAL A 210 -14.98 1.62 4.64
C VAL A 210 -14.52 1.90 3.20
N MET A 211 -15.44 1.88 2.23
CA MET A 211 -15.15 2.20 0.83
C MET A 211 -14.53 3.60 0.70
N LEU A 212 -15.18 4.63 1.25
CA LEU A 212 -14.72 6.01 1.17
C LEU A 212 -13.34 6.22 1.82
N LEU A 213 -13.08 5.53 2.93
CA LEU A 213 -11.76 5.54 3.56
C LEU A 213 -10.72 4.89 2.65
N ARG A 214 -11.03 3.70 2.12
CA ARG A 214 -10.13 2.94 1.25
C ARG A 214 -9.73 3.77 0.02
N GLN A 215 -10.69 4.40 -0.63
CA GLN A 215 -10.46 5.26 -1.80
C GLN A 215 -9.53 6.46 -1.53
N ARG A 216 -9.30 6.85 -0.27
CA ARG A 216 -8.57 8.08 0.10
C ARG A 216 -7.21 7.86 0.76
N THR A 217 -6.91 6.67 1.27
CA THR A 217 -5.63 6.37 1.93
C THR A 217 -5.05 5.06 1.43
N GLU A 218 -3.73 4.94 1.37
CA GLU A 218 -3.01 3.69 1.02
C GLU A 218 -2.69 2.84 2.26
N LEU A 219 -2.99 3.38 3.45
CA LEU A 219 -2.74 2.69 4.71
C LEU A 219 -3.75 1.55 4.92
N PRO A 220 -3.32 0.42 5.49
CA PRO A 220 -4.19 -0.64 5.97
C PRO A 220 -5.28 -0.12 6.92
N ILE A 221 -6.49 -0.66 6.79
CA ILE A 221 -7.64 -0.31 7.63
C ILE A 221 -7.75 -1.31 8.79
N VAL A 222 -7.89 -0.76 10.00
CA VAL A 222 -8.26 -1.52 11.21
C VAL A 222 -9.72 -1.26 11.53
N PHE A 223 -10.57 -2.27 11.33
CA PHE A 223 -11.99 -2.18 11.63
C PHE A 223 -12.24 -2.52 13.10
N THR A 224 -12.86 -1.60 13.85
CA THR A 224 -13.05 -1.76 15.31
C THR A 224 -14.48 -1.47 15.73
N THR A 225 -15.11 -2.45 16.38
CA THR A 225 -16.40 -2.33 17.08
C THR A 225 -16.15 -2.33 18.59
N ARG A 226 -15.84 -1.16 19.18
CA ARG A 226 -15.53 -1.08 20.63
C ARG A 226 -16.81 -1.16 21.47
N CYS A 227 -16.87 -2.06 22.44
CA CYS A 227 -18.06 -2.23 23.27
C CYS A 227 -18.24 -1.14 24.34
N THR A 228 -19.45 -1.00 24.89
CA THR A 228 -19.77 -0.04 25.95
C THR A 228 -18.95 -0.22 27.24
N ARG A 229 -18.62 -1.45 27.63
CA ARG A 229 -17.78 -1.73 28.82
C ARG A 229 -16.33 -1.30 28.63
N GLU A 230 -15.85 -1.32 27.39
CA GLU A 230 -14.50 -0.88 27.02
C GLU A 230 -14.49 0.57 26.48
N ASN A 231 -15.43 1.40 26.93
CA ASN A 231 -15.54 2.83 26.60
C ASN A 231 -15.75 3.13 25.10
N GLY A 232 -16.40 2.21 24.39
CA GLY A 232 -16.99 2.44 23.08
C GLY A 232 -18.51 2.65 23.18
N ARG A 233 -19.21 2.43 22.07
CA ARG A 233 -20.68 2.54 22.01
C ARG A 233 -21.37 1.31 21.46
N PHE A 234 -20.64 0.30 21.02
CA PHE A 234 -21.25 -0.91 20.47
C PHE A 234 -21.91 -1.71 21.62
N PRO A 235 -23.18 -2.14 21.47
CA PRO A 235 -23.93 -2.82 22.54
C PRO A 235 -23.28 -4.15 22.89
N MET A 236 -23.46 -4.68 24.10
CA MET A 236 -22.88 -5.98 24.52
C MET A 236 -23.91 -7.10 24.60
N GLU A 237 -25.19 -6.75 24.50
CA GLU A 237 -26.34 -7.62 24.72
C GLU A 237 -26.49 -8.66 23.61
N ASP A 238 -25.92 -8.40 22.43
CA ASP A 238 -25.97 -9.26 21.25
C ASP A 238 -24.55 -9.51 20.69
N PRO A 239 -23.86 -10.59 21.12
CA PRO A 239 -22.56 -10.97 20.57
C PRO A 239 -22.58 -11.35 19.08
N GLU A 240 -23.71 -11.87 18.56
CA GLU A 240 -23.82 -12.22 17.14
C GLU A 240 -23.85 -10.98 16.24
N LEU A 241 -24.30 -9.84 16.77
CA LEU A 241 -24.14 -8.55 16.09
C LEU A 241 -22.66 -8.21 15.84
N TYR A 242 -21.76 -8.49 16.79
CA TYR A 242 -20.31 -8.32 16.56
C TYR A 242 -19.82 -9.24 15.46
N TYR A 243 -20.21 -10.51 15.51
CA TYR A 243 -19.84 -11.48 14.49
C TYR A 243 -20.26 -10.98 13.10
N THR A 244 -21.50 -10.51 12.96
CA THR A 244 -22.02 -9.96 11.70
C THR A 244 -21.16 -8.81 11.18
N TYR A 245 -20.85 -7.81 12.01
CA TYR A 245 -20.05 -6.64 11.57
C TYR A 245 -18.58 -6.99 11.29
N LEU A 246 -17.97 -7.84 12.13
CA LEU A 246 -16.57 -8.26 11.94
C LEU A 246 -16.42 -9.17 10.72
N ARG A 247 -17.40 -10.04 10.46
CA ARG A 247 -17.49 -10.84 9.23
C ARG A 247 -17.63 -9.94 8.00
N LYS A 248 -18.51 -8.93 8.05
CA LYS A 248 -18.64 -7.95 6.96
C LYS A 248 -17.35 -7.18 6.72
N ALA A 249 -16.60 -6.81 7.77
CA ALA A 249 -15.29 -6.20 7.61
C ALA A 249 -14.27 -7.10 6.89
N ILE A 250 -14.30 -8.41 7.15
CA ILE A 250 -13.50 -9.39 6.39
C ILE A 250 -13.96 -9.43 4.92
N GLN A 251 -15.28 -9.48 4.67
CA GLN A 251 -15.82 -9.48 3.30
C GLN A 251 -15.48 -8.19 2.54
N TRP A 252 -15.48 -7.04 3.21
CA TRP A 252 -15.01 -5.76 2.65
C TRP A 252 -13.48 -5.69 2.54
N GLY A 253 -12.74 -6.74 2.88
CA GLY A 253 -11.29 -6.77 2.74
C GLY A 253 -10.56 -5.77 3.63
N CYS A 254 -11.02 -5.55 4.87
CA CYS A 254 -10.24 -4.81 5.87
C CYS A 254 -9.02 -5.63 6.29
N GLU A 255 -7.84 -5.02 6.30
CA GLU A 255 -6.59 -5.70 6.60
C GLU A 255 -6.50 -6.20 8.04
N TYR A 256 -7.15 -5.49 8.96
CA TYR A 256 -7.25 -5.88 10.37
C TYR A 256 -8.67 -5.74 10.88
N ILE A 257 -9.05 -6.68 11.75
CA ILE A 257 -10.26 -6.61 12.58
C ILE A 257 -9.88 -6.67 14.06
N ASP A 258 -10.45 -5.77 14.87
CA ASP A 258 -10.28 -5.73 16.32
C ASP A 258 -11.36 -6.61 16.97
N VAL A 259 -10.95 -7.74 17.56
CA VAL A 259 -11.83 -8.76 18.14
C VAL A 259 -11.65 -8.76 19.65
N GLU A 260 -12.66 -8.30 20.37
CA GLU A 260 -12.58 -8.17 21.82
C GLU A 260 -12.63 -9.54 22.54
N LEU A 261 -11.81 -9.69 23.59
CA LEU A 261 -11.64 -10.96 24.31
C LEU A 261 -12.91 -11.43 25.01
N TRP A 262 -13.80 -10.50 25.42
CA TRP A 262 -15.04 -10.87 26.11
C TRP A 262 -16.01 -11.64 25.20
N LEU A 263 -15.85 -11.57 23.88
CA LEU A 263 -16.69 -12.32 22.95
C LEU A 263 -16.59 -13.83 23.23
N PRO A 264 -17.72 -14.56 23.14
CA PRO A 264 -17.74 -16.00 23.23
C PRO A 264 -16.64 -16.66 22.38
N GLU A 265 -15.98 -17.68 22.93
CA GLU A 265 -14.84 -18.31 22.28
C GLU A 265 -15.20 -18.92 20.91
N ASP A 266 -16.41 -19.43 20.77
CA ASP A 266 -16.94 -19.97 19.52
C ASP A 266 -17.02 -18.90 18.42
N ILE A 267 -17.45 -17.67 18.74
CA ILE A 267 -17.41 -16.52 17.82
C ILE A 267 -15.97 -16.17 17.44
N ARG A 268 -15.07 -16.07 18.43
CA ARG A 268 -13.64 -15.75 18.19
C ARG A 268 -12.96 -16.79 17.29
N ARG A 269 -13.22 -18.08 17.56
CA ARG A 269 -12.72 -19.20 16.76
C ARG A 269 -13.28 -19.18 15.34
N LYS A 270 -14.58 -18.88 15.19
CA LYS A 270 -15.24 -18.78 13.88
C LYS A 270 -14.63 -17.65 13.04
N LEU A 271 -14.47 -16.46 13.60
CA LEU A 271 -13.77 -15.34 12.94
C LEU A 271 -12.33 -15.72 12.55
N ALA A 272 -11.61 -16.42 13.43
CA ALA A 272 -10.24 -16.87 13.13
C ALA A 272 -10.17 -17.87 11.97
N ALA A 273 -11.19 -18.73 11.82
CA ALA A 273 -11.30 -19.66 10.70
C ALA A 273 -11.71 -18.97 9.38
N GLU A 274 -12.52 -17.91 9.47
CA GLU A 274 -13.09 -17.19 8.32
C GLU A 274 -12.30 -15.94 7.89
N LYS A 275 -11.25 -15.54 8.63
CA LYS A 275 -10.53 -14.27 8.42
C LYS A 275 -9.86 -14.09 7.06
N GLY A 276 -9.68 -15.16 6.28
CA GLY A 276 -8.95 -15.12 5.01
C GLY A 276 -7.56 -14.50 5.16
N HIS A 277 -7.32 -13.37 4.47
CA HIS A 277 -6.07 -12.61 4.58
C HIS A 277 -6.05 -11.55 5.67
N SER A 278 -7.21 -11.22 6.28
CA SER A 278 -7.31 -10.30 7.41
C SER A 278 -6.58 -10.83 8.64
N LYS A 279 -6.10 -9.90 9.45
CA LYS A 279 -5.41 -10.19 10.71
C LYS A 279 -6.27 -9.79 11.90
N ILE A 280 -6.26 -10.62 12.94
CA ILE A 280 -7.01 -10.38 14.15
C ILE A 280 -6.13 -9.64 15.15
N ILE A 281 -6.59 -8.46 15.56
CA ILE A 281 -6.11 -7.78 16.76
C ILE A 281 -7.02 -8.25 17.89
N SER A 282 -6.55 -9.19 18.72
CA SER A 282 -7.31 -9.60 19.90
C SER A 282 -7.18 -8.54 20.97
N ALA A 283 -8.27 -7.85 21.29
CA ALA A 283 -8.26 -6.67 22.14
C ALA A 283 -8.88 -6.92 23.51
N TRP A 284 -8.33 -6.29 24.53
CA TRP A 284 -8.87 -6.28 25.88
C TRP A 284 -8.55 -4.95 26.57
N HIS A 285 -9.53 -4.37 27.25
CA HIS A 285 -9.36 -3.12 27.98
C HIS A 285 -9.83 -3.22 29.44
N ASP A 286 -9.00 -2.77 30.39
CA ASP A 286 -9.42 -2.54 31.78
C ASP A 286 -9.75 -1.07 32.02
N PHE A 287 -11.00 -0.80 32.37
CA PHE A 287 -11.45 0.51 32.87
C PHE A 287 -11.70 0.51 34.38
N SER A 288 -11.48 -0.62 35.08
CA SER A 288 -11.71 -0.69 36.53
C SER A 288 -10.62 -0.01 37.35
N GLY A 289 -9.42 0.15 36.79
CA GLY A 289 -8.26 0.70 37.49
C GLY A 289 -7.68 -0.24 38.57
N ARG A 290 -8.12 -1.51 38.58
CA ARG A 290 -7.70 -2.53 39.56
C ARG A 290 -6.80 -3.60 38.95
N PHE A 291 -6.66 -3.64 37.63
CA PHE A 291 -5.78 -4.59 36.97
C PHE A 291 -4.31 -4.33 37.32
N LYS A 292 -3.52 -5.41 37.41
CA LYS A 292 -2.08 -5.37 37.65
C LYS A 292 -1.34 -6.25 36.65
N TRP A 293 -0.34 -5.67 35.98
CA TRP A 293 0.49 -6.36 34.98
C TRP A 293 1.29 -7.51 35.58
N THR A 294 1.63 -7.41 36.86
CA THR A 294 2.33 -8.46 37.64
C THR A 294 1.44 -9.64 38.01
N SER A 295 0.12 -9.57 37.77
CA SER A 295 -0.82 -10.62 38.18
C SER A 295 -0.80 -11.82 37.22
N PRO A 296 -1.09 -13.05 37.70
CA PRO A 296 -1.28 -14.21 36.83
C PRO A 296 -2.43 -14.02 35.81
N VAL A 297 -3.39 -13.16 36.12
CA VAL A 297 -4.51 -12.82 35.24
C VAL A 297 -4.01 -12.14 33.96
N ALA A 298 -2.96 -11.31 34.04
CA ALA A 298 -2.36 -10.69 32.85
C ALA A 298 -1.86 -11.74 31.85
N HIS A 299 -1.16 -12.78 32.34
CA HIS A 299 -0.72 -13.90 31.51
C HIS A 299 -1.90 -14.71 30.96
N SER A 300 -2.93 -14.96 31.78
CA SER A 300 -4.13 -15.67 31.33
C SER A 300 -4.82 -14.94 30.17
N ILE A 301 -5.02 -13.63 30.30
CA ILE A 301 -5.62 -12.78 29.24
C ILE A 301 -4.77 -12.86 27.98
N PHE A 302 -3.45 -12.68 28.11
CA PHE A 302 -2.55 -12.74 26.96
C PHE A 302 -2.60 -14.09 26.24
N HIS A 303 -2.54 -15.20 26.98
CA HIS A 303 -2.58 -16.53 26.40
C HIS A 303 -3.92 -16.83 25.73
N GLU A 304 -5.03 -16.40 26.33
CA GLU A 304 -6.36 -16.56 25.73
C GLU A 304 -6.54 -15.73 24.45
N SER A 305 -6.05 -14.49 24.46
CA SER A 305 -6.00 -13.62 23.27
C SER A 305 -5.11 -14.20 22.18
N ALA A 306 -3.97 -14.79 22.55
CA ALA A 306 -3.00 -15.34 21.61
C ALA A 306 -3.48 -16.59 20.85
N LEU A 307 -4.55 -17.26 21.30
CA LEU A 307 -5.12 -18.42 20.61
C LEU A 307 -5.64 -18.07 19.21
N TYR A 308 -6.22 -16.88 19.06
CA TYR A 308 -6.91 -16.46 17.84
C TYR A 308 -6.39 -15.13 17.27
N GLY A 309 -5.58 -14.37 18.03
CA GLY A 309 -5.00 -13.10 17.61
C GLY A 309 -3.67 -13.24 16.86
N ASP A 310 -3.52 -12.52 15.74
CA ASP A 310 -2.23 -12.26 15.10
C ASP A 310 -1.45 -11.15 15.84
N ILE A 311 -2.18 -10.27 16.53
CA ILE A 311 -1.67 -9.24 17.44
C ILE A 311 -2.50 -9.32 18.73
N VAL A 312 -1.85 -9.30 19.90
CA VAL A 312 -2.53 -9.17 21.20
C VAL A 312 -2.45 -7.70 21.64
N LYS A 313 -3.61 -7.10 21.90
CA LYS A 313 -3.78 -5.70 22.34
C LYS A 313 -4.38 -5.68 23.74
N MET A 314 -3.59 -5.27 24.73
CA MET A 314 -4.04 -5.14 26.11
C MET A 314 -3.83 -3.70 26.59
N ILE A 315 -4.90 -3.05 27.05
CA ILE A 315 -4.86 -1.67 27.49
C ILE A 315 -5.44 -1.54 28.89
N ALA A 316 -4.68 -1.01 29.85
CA ALA A 316 -5.12 -0.90 31.24
C ALA A 316 -5.24 0.56 31.69
N LEU A 317 -6.30 0.91 32.42
CA LEU A 317 -6.37 2.18 33.13
C LEU A 317 -5.44 2.14 34.34
N VAL A 318 -4.51 3.09 34.43
CA VAL A 318 -3.59 3.21 35.56
C VAL A 318 -3.64 4.59 36.20
N SER A 319 -3.25 4.65 37.47
CA SER A 319 -3.14 5.90 38.23
C SER A 319 -1.69 6.25 38.56
N ASP A 320 -0.80 5.26 38.60
CA ASP A 320 0.59 5.41 39.03
C ASP A 320 1.56 5.21 37.85
N VAL A 321 2.70 5.91 37.89
CA VAL A 321 3.72 5.81 36.82
C VAL A 321 4.43 4.45 36.87
N GLU A 322 4.52 3.85 38.05
CA GLU A 322 5.14 2.56 38.31
C GLU A 322 4.52 1.43 37.49
N ASP A 323 3.21 1.50 37.23
CA ASP A 323 2.48 0.51 36.43
C ASP A 323 3.02 0.43 34.98
N ASN A 324 3.72 1.45 34.48
CA ASN A 324 4.41 1.39 33.19
C ASN A 324 5.64 0.47 33.22
N TYR A 325 6.39 0.46 34.33
CA TYR A 325 7.54 -0.44 34.46
C TYR A 325 7.09 -1.89 34.60
N GLU A 326 5.97 -2.13 35.29
CA GLU A 326 5.36 -3.46 35.37
C GLU A 326 4.91 -3.94 33.98
N LEU A 327 4.30 -3.06 33.17
CA LEU A 327 3.95 -3.37 31.78
C LEU A 327 5.19 -3.70 30.94
N GLU A 328 6.29 -2.96 31.07
CA GLU A 328 7.50 -3.27 30.30
C GLU A 328 8.15 -4.59 30.74
N PHE A 329 8.09 -4.94 32.03
CA PHE A 329 8.48 -6.27 32.50
C PHE A 329 7.58 -7.36 31.92
N PHE A 330 6.25 -7.15 31.94
CA PHE A 330 5.29 -8.08 31.33
C PHE A 330 5.55 -8.26 29.84
N ARG A 331 5.74 -7.16 29.08
CA ARG A 331 6.09 -7.17 27.66
C ARG A 331 7.32 -8.02 27.37
N HIS A 332 8.35 -7.91 28.21
CA HIS A 332 9.56 -8.73 28.08
C HIS A 332 9.28 -10.22 28.32
N SER A 333 8.32 -10.56 29.18
CA SER A 333 7.96 -11.96 29.48
C SER A 333 7.12 -12.64 28.39
N VAL A 334 6.41 -11.87 27.54
CA VAL A 334 5.52 -12.37 26.49
C VAL A 334 6.05 -12.14 25.07
N GLN A 335 7.36 -11.97 24.93
CA GLN A 335 8.03 -11.83 23.63
C GLN A 335 8.63 -13.17 23.16
N GLY A 336 8.65 -13.40 21.85
CA GLY A 336 9.30 -14.56 21.26
C GLY A 336 8.68 -14.98 19.93
N PRO A 337 9.33 -15.87 19.16
CA PRO A 337 8.83 -16.30 17.85
C PRO A 337 7.53 -17.11 17.95
N SER A 338 7.25 -17.70 19.13
CA SER A 338 6.05 -18.49 19.41
C SER A 338 4.86 -17.64 19.86
N PHE A 339 5.05 -16.34 20.10
CA PHE A 339 3.99 -15.43 20.55
C PHE A 339 3.60 -14.44 19.44
N PRO A 340 2.31 -14.08 19.36
CA PRO A 340 1.86 -12.95 18.54
C PRO A 340 2.55 -11.64 18.95
N LEU A 341 2.50 -10.64 18.07
CA LEU A 341 2.98 -9.30 18.42
C LEU A 341 2.14 -8.72 19.57
N PHE A 342 2.78 -8.01 20.50
CA PHE A 342 2.10 -7.46 21.68
C PHE A 342 2.04 -5.93 21.66
N SER A 343 0.83 -5.40 21.56
CA SER A 343 0.49 -3.98 21.75
C SER A 343 -0.06 -3.77 23.16
N GLY A 344 0.79 -3.32 24.07
CA GLY A 344 0.49 -3.19 25.49
C GLY A 344 0.57 -1.73 25.91
N LEU A 345 -0.49 -1.19 26.53
CA LEU A 345 -0.56 0.24 26.86
C LEU A 345 -1.24 0.49 28.20
N ASN A 346 -0.87 1.58 28.83
CA ASN A 346 -1.57 2.16 29.96
C ASN A 346 -2.29 3.45 29.52
N MET A 347 -3.53 3.63 29.96
CA MET A 347 -4.31 4.86 29.78
C MET A 347 -4.01 5.86 30.89
N SER A 348 -4.58 7.07 30.76
CA SER A 348 -4.34 8.23 31.63
C SER A 348 -3.01 8.95 31.36
N ALA A 349 -2.83 10.12 31.99
CA ALA A 349 -1.58 10.86 31.91
C ALA A 349 -0.40 10.05 32.49
N ALA A 350 -0.63 9.29 33.57
CA ALA A 350 0.37 8.42 34.16
C ALA A 350 0.83 7.32 33.17
N GLY A 351 -0.05 6.88 32.27
CA GLY A 351 0.24 5.87 31.27
C GLY A 351 1.04 6.33 30.05
N GLN A 352 1.32 7.63 29.87
CA GLN A 352 1.95 8.16 28.65
C GLN A 352 3.32 7.52 28.33
N LEU A 353 4.09 7.14 29.36
CA LEU A 353 5.37 6.45 29.16
C LEU A 353 5.19 5.12 28.40
N SER A 354 4.18 4.32 28.74
CA SER A 354 3.92 3.06 28.03
C SER A 354 3.59 3.27 26.55
N ARG A 355 2.89 4.35 26.20
CA ARG A 355 2.58 4.70 24.81
C ARG A 355 3.85 5.05 24.03
N THR A 356 4.75 5.81 24.66
CA THR A 356 6.05 6.15 24.09
C THR A 356 6.93 4.91 23.86
N LEU A 357 6.94 3.98 24.81
CA LEU A 357 7.80 2.79 24.74
C LEU A 357 7.25 1.67 23.86
N ASN A 358 5.92 1.58 23.71
CA ASN A 358 5.28 0.58 22.87
C ASN A 358 5.75 0.69 21.41
N ARG A 359 5.96 -0.48 20.79
CA ARG A 359 6.52 -0.60 19.43
C ARG A 359 5.55 -1.21 18.41
N VAL A 360 4.43 -1.76 18.87
CA VAL A 360 3.50 -2.52 18.02
C VAL A 360 2.16 -1.79 17.98
N PHE A 361 1.81 -1.24 16.82
CA PHE A 361 0.52 -0.61 16.54
C PHE A 361 0.09 0.38 17.64
N THR A 362 0.98 1.28 18.05
CA THR A 362 0.66 2.30 19.06
C THR A 362 -0.47 3.18 18.53
N PRO A 363 -1.65 3.22 19.17
CA PRO A 363 -2.73 4.12 18.76
C PRO A 363 -2.32 5.57 18.99
N ILE A 364 -2.36 6.37 17.92
CA ILE A 364 -2.02 7.78 17.92
C ILE A 364 -3.23 8.65 17.56
N THR A 365 -3.17 9.91 17.99
CA THR A 365 -4.10 10.97 17.57
C THR A 365 -3.39 11.95 16.64
N HIS A 366 -4.10 12.96 16.16
CA HIS A 366 -3.54 14.08 15.40
C HIS A 366 -4.17 15.40 15.88
N PRO A 367 -3.45 16.53 15.93
CA PRO A 367 -3.99 17.82 16.38
C PRO A 367 -5.25 18.31 15.63
N LEU A 368 -5.44 17.85 14.39
CA LEU A 368 -6.62 18.15 13.57
C LEU A 368 -7.82 17.20 13.83
N MET A 369 -7.71 16.25 14.75
CA MET A 369 -8.81 15.35 15.12
C MET A 369 -9.86 16.09 15.96
N PRO A 370 -11.17 15.80 15.78
CA PRO A 370 -12.24 16.49 16.49
C PRO A 370 -12.27 16.14 17.99
N MET A 371 -11.80 14.95 18.34
CA MET A 371 -11.71 14.47 19.72
C MET A 371 -10.54 13.49 19.87
N ILE A 372 -10.12 13.26 21.11
CA ILE A 372 -9.13 12.25 21.45
C ILE A 372 -9.88 10.95 21.78
N ALA A 373 -9.44 9.81 21.24
CA ALA A 373 -10.13 8.53 21.39
C ALA A 373 -10.02 7.94 22.81
N ALA A 374 -8.91 8.19 23.51
CA ALA A 374 -8.68 7.73 24.88
C ALA A 374 -7.82 8.73 25.69
N PRO A 375 -8.01 8.85 27.02
CA PRO A 375 -7.20 9.72 27.87
C PRO A 375 -5.69 9.41 27.78
N GLY A 376 -4.88 10.45 27.62
CA GLY A 376 -3.41 10.36 27.53
C GLY A 376 -2.89 9.89 26.17
N GLN A 377 -3.73 9.80 25.13
CA GLN A 377 -3.27 9.51 23.77
C GLN A 377 -2.39 10.64 23.22
N LEU A 378 -1.44 10.27 22.37
CA LEU A 378 -0.38 11.13 21.86
C LEU A 378 -0.36 11.05 20.34
N SER A 379 0.09 12.10 19.69
CA SER A 379 0.45 12.09 18.28
C SER A 379 1.79 11.41 18.03
N ALA A 380 2.07 11.02 16.79
CA ALA A 380 3.38 10.52 16.39
C ALA A 380 4.51 11.51 16.73
N ALA A 381 4.25 12.81 16.53
CA ALA A 381 5.19 13.89 16.82
C ALA A 381 5.52 13.99 18.32
N GLU A 382 4.52 13.91 19.19
CA GLU A 382 4.71 13.92 20.64
C GLU A 382 5.47 12.68 21.12
N ILE A 383 5.16 11.49 20.58
CA ILE A 383 5.90 10.25 20.87
C ILE A 383 7.37 10.40 20.47
N ASN A 384 7.66 10.92 19.28
CA ASN A 384 9.03 11.15 18.82
C ASN A 384 9.79 12.14 19.70
N SER A 385 9.14 13.23 20.10
CA SER A 385 9.72 14.23 21.01
C SER A 385 10.06 13.64 22.39
N MET A 386 9.19 12.79 22.93
CA MET A 386 9.48 12.08 24.18
C MET A 386 10.58 11.04 24.03
N LEU A 387 10.59 10.27 22.93
CA LEU A 387 11.67 9.32 22.65
C LEU A 387 13.03 10.01 22.56
N GLN A 388 13.09 11.20 21.96
CA GLN A 388 14.29 12.02 21.95
C GLN A 388 14.69 12.43 23.37
N SER A 389 13.74 12.95 24.16
CA SER A 389 13.98 13.39 25.54
C SER A 389 14.46 12.26 26.46
N LEU A 390 14.00 11.03 26.21
CA LEU A 390 14.42 9.82 26.92
C LEU A 390 15.74 9.22 26.38
N GLY A 391 16.36 9.83 25.37
CA GLY A 391 17.56 9.31 24.71
C GLY A 391 17.33 8.04 23.89
N GLN A 392 16.07 7.64 23.67
CA GLN A 392 15.68 6.45 22.91
C GLN A 392 15.64 6.69 21.40
N LYS A 393 15.63 7.96 20.97
CA LYS A 393 15.77 8.38 19.56
C LYS A 393 16.80 9.52 19.49
N PRO A 394 18.11 9.22 19.43
CA PRO A 394 19.14 10.25 19.36
C PRO A 394 19.09 11.03 18.04
N GLU A 395 19.57 12.26 18.07
CA GLU A 395 19.79 13.05 16.86
C GLU A 395 20.83 12.36 15.96
N LEU A 396 20.53 12.30 14.65
CA LEU A 396 21.38 11.74 13.62
C LEU A 396 21.45 12.71 12.44
N GLU A 397 22.54 12.66 11.69
CA GLU A 397 22.75 13.44 10.47
C GLU A 397 22.23 12.66 9.26
N VAL A 398 21.14 13.11 8.65
CA VAL A 398 20.60 12.56 7.41
C VAL A 398 21.14 13.38 6.25
N TYR A 399 21.73 12.72 5.26
CA TYR A 399 22.41 13.40 4.14
C TYR A 399 21.53 13.44 2.88
N ALA A 400 21.44 14.58 2.24
CA ALA A 400 20.84 14.78 0.93
C ALA A 400 21.95 15.15 -0.06
N VAL A 401 22.29 14.25 -0.99
CA VAL A 401 23.50 14.36 -1.81
C VAL A 401 23.16 14.57 -3.29
N GLY A 402 23.80 15.58 -3.90
CA GLY A 402 23.63 15.90 -5.33
C GLY A 402 22.57 16.98 -5.56
N ARG A 403 21.78 16.86 -6.62
CA ARG A 403 20.77 17.85 -7.06
C ARG A 403 19.46 17.82 -6.23
N VAL A 404 19.56 17.40 -4.97
CA VAL A 404 18.42 17.21 -4.05
C VAL A 404 17.86 18.55 -3.54
N LEU A 405 18.67 19.61 -3.58
CA LEU A 405 18.23 20.98 -3.34
C LEU A 405 17.45 21.54 -4.53
N ASP A 406 17.99 21.37 -5.75
CA ASP A 406 17.44 21.92 -6.98
C ASP A 406 16.04 21.38 -7.29
N ASN A 407 15.84 20.07 -7.09
CA ASN A 407 14.56 19.40 -7.32
C ASN A 407 13.59 19.48 -6.11
N GLY A 408 13.89 20.28 -5.08
CA GLY A 408 13.00 20.47 -3.93
C GLY A 408 12.85 19.28 -2.98
N HIS A 409 13.48 18.14 -3.25
CA HIS A 409 13.38 16.93 -2.42
C HIS A 409 13.89 17.17 -0.99
N ALA A 410 14.95 17.97 -0.83
CA ALA A 410 15.51 18.29 0.49
C ALA A 410 14.49 19.04 1.37
N LYS A 411 13.80 20.04 0.80
CA LYS A 411 12.76 20.81 1.51
C LYS A 411 11.60 19.92 1.94
N PHE A 412 11.25 18.95 1.12
CA PHE A 412 10.23 17.96 1.46
C PHE A 412 10.67 17.08 2.62
N LEU A 413 11.88 16.49 2.56
CA LEU A 413 12.41 15.67 3.65
C LEU A 413 12.47 16.46 4.96
N GLU A 414 12.94 17.71 4.93
CA GLU A 414 12.96 18.60 6.09
C GLU A 414 11.56 18.87 6.64
N LYS A 415 10.58 19.15 5.77
CA LYS A 415 9.19 19.34 6.19
C LYS A 415 8.62 18.08 6.85
N CYS A 416 8.88 16.90 6.30
CA CYS A 416 8.45 15.63 6.89
C CYS A 416 9.09 15.39 8.26
N LEU A 417 10.40 15.59 8.39
CA LEU A 417 11.11 15.48 9.68
C LEU A 417 10.46 16.37 10.75
N ASN A 418 10.14 17.61 10.39
CA ASN A 418 9.50 18.57 11.29
C ASN A 418 8.07 18.15 11.66
N GLU A 419 7.27 17.72 10.69
CA GLU A 419 5.86 17.31 10.91
C GLU A 419 5.74 16.16 11.91
N VAL A 420 6.65 15.18 11.84
CA VAL A 420 6.71 14.07 12.81
C VAL A 420 7.65 14.33 13.99
N SER A 421 8.13 15.58 14.16
CA SER A 421 9.03 16.00 15.25
C SER A 421 10.21 15.07 15.48
N LEU A 422 10.85 14.64 14.39
CA LEU A 422 12.06 13.83 14.46
C LEU A 422 13.28 14.71 14.75
N PRO A 423 14.23 14.24 15.57
CA PRO A 423 15.36 15.04 16.01
C PRO A 423 16.50 15.12 14.98
N HIS A 424 16.34 14.52 13.80
CA HIS A 424 17.42 14.36 12.84
C HIS A 424 17.72 15.67 12.11
N ARG A 425 19.00 15.92 11.84
CA ARG A 425 19.45 17.08 11.08
C ARG A 425 19.66 16.70 9.61
N LEU A 426 18.94 17.36 8.71
CA LEU A 426 19.15 17.20 7.27
C LEU A 426 20.36 18.04 6.82
N LEU A 427 21.34 17.40 6.19
CA LEU A 427 22.53 18.04 5.65
C LEU A 427 22.56 17.86 4.13
N CYS A 428 22.53 18.98 3.40
CA CYS A 428 22.63 18.96 1.93
C CYS A 428 24.08 19.07 1.48
N VAL A 429 24.48 18.23 0.54
CA VAL A 429 25.83 18.16 -0.01
C VAL A 429 25.77 18.26 -1.52
N ASP A 430 26.09 19.45 -2.04
CA ASP A 430 26.24 19.69 -3.48
C ASP A 430 27.56 19.07 -3.95
N GLN A 431 27.56 18.33 -5.07
CA GLN A 431 28.78 17.73 -5.60
C GLN A 431 29.45 18.61 -6.68
N PRO A 432 30.73 19.00 -6.49
CA PRO A 432 31.66 19.24 -7.58
C PRO A 432 32.77 18.17 -7.53
N GLN A 433 32.52 17.04 -8.21
CA GLN A 433 33.51 16.16 -8.84
C GLN A 433 34.57 15.36 -8.04
N THR A 434 34.83 15.50 -6.73
CA THR A 434 35.90 14.67 -6.10
C THR A 434 35.76 14.24 -4.62
N CYS A 435 34.76 14.69 -3.87
CA CYS A 435 34.61 14.24 -2.47
C CYS A 435 33.69 13.01 -2.37
N SER A 436 34.30 11.84 -2.10
CA SER A 436 33.59 10.60 -1.79
C SER A 436 32.71 10.77 -0.54
N ILE A 437 31.47 10.25 -0.58
CA ILE A 437 30.57 10.23 0.59
C ILE A 437 31.07 9.34 1.74
N GLN A 438 32.16 8.60 1.53
CA GLN A 438 32.79 7.72 2.52
C GLN A 438 33.08 8.41 3.86
N SER A 439 33.53 9.68 3.83
CA SER A 439 33.84 10.43 5.05
C SER A 439 32.59 10.70 5.90
N TYR A 440 31.43 10.87 5.26
CA TYR A 440 30.15 11.04 5.95
C TYR A 440 29.65 9.70 6.52
N ILE A 441 29.72 8.63 5.73
CA ILE A 441 29.27 7.28 6.13
C ILE A 441 30.01 6.80 7.39
N ALA A 442 31.31 7.10 7.50
CA ALA A 442 32.14 6.70 8.64
C ALA A 442 31.78 7.39 9.98
N LYS A 443 30.94 8.45 9.97
CA LYS A 443 30.58 9.16 11.19
C LYS A 443 29.67 8.32 12.10
N ALA A 444 29.92 8.40 13.41
CA ALA A 444 29.06 7.77 14.41
C ALA A 444 27.62 8.30 14.37
N GLN A 445 27.43 9.58 14.05
CA GLN A 445 26.12 10.25 13.94
C GLN A 445 25.42 10.09 12.59
N PHE A 446 26.00 9.37 11.62
CA PHE A 446 25.36 9.21 10.31
C PHE A 446 24.01 8.48 10.43
N GLY A 447 22.93 9.12 10.02
CA GLY A 447 21.55 8.60 10.07
C GLY A 447 21.08 7.95 8.78
N GLY A 448 21.78 8.20 7.67
CA GLY A 448 21.43 7.71 6.35
C GLY A 448 21.72 8.75 5.28
N ALA A 449 21.55 8.37 4.01
CA ALA A 449 21.69 9.28 2.88
C ALA A 449 20.64 9.01 1.81
N TYR A 450 20.12 10.08 1.22
CA TYR A 450 19.38 10.06 -0.04
C TYR A 450 20.21 10.78 -1.11
N ILE A 451 20.35 10.15 -2.27
CA ILE A 451 21.34 10.51 -3.28
C ILE A 451 20.64 10.63 -4.64
N ASN A 452 20.68 11.83 -5.21
CA ASN A 452 20.12 12.08 -6.54
C ASN A 452 21.04 13.02 -7.33
N PRO A 453 21.55 12.62 -8.52
CA PRO A 453 21.32 11.33 -9.20
C PRO A 453 21.96 10.15 -8.45
N PRO A 454 21.52 8.90 -8.70
CA PRO A 454 22.06 7.73 -8.03
C PRO A 454 23.55 7.51 -8.35
N LEU A 455 24.30 6.97 -7.39
CA LEU A 455 25.72 6.67 -7.54
C LEU A 455 25.92 5.33 -8.25
N PRO A 456 26.75 5.25 -9.31
CA PRO A 456 27.17 3.98 -9.88
C PRO A 456 28.01 3.19 -8.88
N VAL A 457 27.65 1.91 -8.66
CA VAL A 457 28.35 1.03 -7.72
C VAL A 457 29.81 0.82 -8.12
N GLU A 458 30.10 0.77 -9.43
CA GLU A 458 31.46 0.58 -9.97
C GLU A 458 32.46 1.66 -9.52
N PHE A 459 31.99 2.90 -9.29
CA PHE A 459 32.83 4.02 -8.88
C PHE A 459 32.78 4.29 -7.38
N ALA A 460 32.09 3.46 -6.60
CA ALA A 460 31.85 3.67 -5.18
C ALA A 460 32.17 2.41 -4.33
N PRO A 461 33.44 1.94 -4.31
CA PRO A 461 33.84 0.72 -3.61
C PRO A 461 33.72 0.81 -2.07
N TYR A 462 33.52 2.02 -1.54
CA TYR A 462 33.33 2.30 -0.12
C TYR A 462 31.87 2.14 0.33
N LEU A 463 30.94 1.84 -0.59
CA LEU A 463 29.54 1.60 -0.23
C LEU A 463 29.45 0.43 0.76
N PRO A 464 28.49 0.49 1.71
CA PRO A 464 28.26 -0.58 2.66
C PRO A 464 27.60 -1.79 1.99
N THR A 465 27.01 -2.70 2.77
CA THR A 465 26.32 -3.88 2.23
C THR A 465 25.22 -3.48 1.24
N LEU A 466 25.35 -3.94 -0.01
CA LEU A 466 24.37 -3.69 -1.06
C LEU A 466 23.19 -4.64 -0.92
N THR A 467 21.98 -4.14 -1.15
CA THR A 467 20.81 -5.00 -1.40
C THR A 467 20.97 -5.75 -2.73
N GLU A 468 20.20 -6.83 -2.91
CA GLU A 468 20.10 -7.54 -4.20
C GLU A 468 19.68 -6.58 -5.32
N ALA A 469 18.74 -5.67 -5.02
CA ALA A 469 18.28 -4.66 -5.98
C ALA A 469 19.40 -3.70 -6.38
N ALA A 470 20.09 -3.07 -5.42
CA ALA A 470 21.20 -2.17 -5.71
C ALA A 470 22.34 -2.87 -6.46
N SER A 471 22.67 -4.10 -6.08
CA SER A 471 23.70 -4.90 -6.76
C SER A 471 23.31 -5.24 -8.20
N THR A 472 22.03 -5.52 -8.47
CA THR A 472 21.55 -5.90 -9.80
C THR A 472 21.38 -4.69 -10.70
N ILE A 473 20.83 -3.60 -10.17
CA ILE A 473 20.67 -2.32 -10.88
C ILE A 473 22.04 -1.67 -11.15
N GLY A 474 23.03 -1.91 -10.29
CA GLY A 474 24.37 -1.33 -10.41
C GLY A 474 24.45 0.14 -9.96
N GLN A 475 23.42 0.65 -9.28
CA GLN A 475 23.32 2.02 -8.81
C GLN A 475 22.66 2.11 -7.43
N VAL A 476 23.10 3.06 -6.61
CA VAL A 476 22.59 3.32 -5.25
C VAL A 476 22.02 4.74 -5.17
N ASP A 477 20.76 4.88 -4.74
CA ASP A 477 20.13 6.16 -4.46
C ASP A 477 19.91 6.40 -2.96
N SER A 478 20.05 5.36 -2.12
CA SER A 478 19.71 5.46 -0.70
C SER A 478 20.64 4.61 0.16
N ILE A 479 21.01 5.13 1.33
CA ILE A 479 21.78 4.42 2.35
C ILE A 479 21.01 4.50 3.67
N PHE A 480 20.67 3.36 4.22
CA PHE A 480 19.88 3.24 5.44
C PHE A 480 20.72 2.71 6.60
N VAL A 481 20.35 3.12 7.80
CA VAL A 481 20.90 2.60 9.05
C VAL A 481 19.91 1.60 9.63
N GLN A 482 20.27 0.32 9.64
CA GLN A 482 19.48 -0.72 10.29
C GLN A 482 20.04 -1.03 11.68
N THR A 483 19.18 -0.97 12.68
CA THR A 483 19.53 -1.38 14.05
C THR A 483 19.29 -2.88 14.17
N THR A 484 20.34 -3.63 14.49
CA THR A 484 20.26 -5.08 14.73
C THR A 484 19.70 -5.37 16.12
N VAL A 485 19.26 -6.62 16.34
CA VAL A 485 18.69 -7.09 17.62
C VAL A 485 19.63 -6.86 18.81
N ASN A 486 20.95 -6.81 18.59
CA ASN A 486 21.96 -6.55 19.62
C ASN A 486 22.35 -5.06 19.74
N ASN A 487 21.52 -4.12 19.26
CA ASN A 487 21.85 -2.70 19.14
C ASN A 487 23.10 -2.39 18.28
N GLY A 488 23.56 -3.35 17.47
CA GLY A 488 24.61 -3.13 16.48
C GLY A 488 24.06 -2.34 15.28
N ARG A 489 24.88 -1.45 14.73
CA ARG A 489 24.51 -0.60 13.59
C ARG A 489 25.00 -1.24 12.30
N THR A 490 24.08 -1.61 11.41
CA THR A 490 24.41 -2.09 10.05
C THR A 490 23.99 -1.04 9.04
N LEU A 491 24.83 -0.81 8.03
CA LEU A 491 24.54 0.11 6.94
C LEU A 491 24.16 -0.71 5.72
N ILE A 492 23.07 -0.32 5.07
CA ILE A 492 22.58 -0.97 3.85
C ILE A 492 22.45 0.08 2.77
N ALA A 493 23.07 -0.16 1.63
CA ALA A 493 22.92 0.64 0.43
C ALA A 493 21.91 -0.01 -0.51
N ASP A 494 20.89 0.75 -0.89
CA ASP A 494 19.76 0.29 -1.69
C ASP A 494 19.53 1.21 -2.91
N ASN A 495 18.74 0.70 -3.84
CA ASN A 495 18.09 1.49 -4.86
C ASN A 495 16.60 1.47 -4.55
N VAL A 496 15.99 2.64 -4.33
CA VAL A 496 14.59 2.77 -3.95
C VAL A 496 13.74 3.18 -5.16
N THR A 497 14.36 3.74 -6.19
CA THR A 497 13.69 4.17 -7.41
C THR A 497 12.87 3.06 -8.06
N TRP A 498 13.37 1.82 -8.10
CA TRP A 498 12.60 0.70 -8.65
C TRP A 498 11.32 0.40 -7.85
N LYS A 499 11.32 0.63 -6.52
CA LYS A 499 10.13 0.46 -5.67
C LYS A 499 9.06 1.49 -6.02
N GLY A 500 9.45 2.74 -6.29
CA GLY A 500 8.53 3.78 -6.74
C GLY A 500 7.94 3.49 -8.13
N ILE A 501 8.74 2.97 -9.06
CA ILE A 501 8.26 2.53 -10.38
C ILE A 501 7.30 1.34 -10.22
N ARG A 502 7.66 0.34 -9.41
CA ARG A 502 6.82 -0.81 -9.11
C ARG A 502 5.48 -0.40 -8.51
N ALA A 503 5.49 0.44 -7.47
CA ALA A 503 4.27 0.96 -6.84
C ALA A 503 3.38 1.73 -7.81
N THR A 504 3.99 2.44 -8.78
CA THR A 504 3.25 3.13 -9.85
C THR A 504 2.61 2.17 -10.84
N LEU A 505 3.35 1.13 -11.25
CA LEU A 505 2.82 0.07 -12.13
C LEU A 505 1.64 -0.65 -11.47
N THR A 506 1.74 -0.94 -10.17
CA THR A 506 0.70 -1.65 -9.41
C THR A 506 -0.34 -0.73 -8.78
N LYS A 507 -0.42 0.54 -9.20
CA LYS A 507 -1.39 1.50 -8.66
C LYS A 507 -2.81 1.16 -9.09
N ASP A 508 -2.98 0.83 -10.36
CA ASP A 508 -4.28 0.55 -11.01
C ASP A 508 -4.40 -0.91 -11.49
N PHE A 509 -3.39 -1.73 -11.19
CA PHE A 509 -3.26 -3.12 -11.61
C PHE A 509 -2.67 -3.93 -10.46
N ILE A 510 -3.06 -5.20 -10.35
CA ILE A 510 -2.46 -6.08 -9.33
C ILE A 510 -1.14 -6.69 -9.83
N PRO A 511 -0.23 -7.11 -8.93
CA PRO A 511 1.05 -7.72 -9.31
C PRO A 511 0.91 -8.92 -10.27
N SER A 512 -0.13 -9.74 -10.16
CA SER A 512 -0.33 -10.88 -11.07
C SER A 512 -0.84 -10.51 -12.46
N ALA A 513 -1.07 -9.22 -12.76
CA ALA A 513 -1.42 -8.77 -14.11
C ALA A 513 -0.22 -8.73 -15.09
N PHE A 514 1.00 -8.84 -14.56
CA PHE A 514 2.25 -8.67 -15.29
C PHE A 514 2.94 -9.96 -15.76
N PRO A 515 2.88 -11.10 -15.03
CA PRO A 515 3.44 -12.37 -15.48
C PRO A 515 2.98 -12.79 -16.87
N GLY A 516 3.90 -13.33 -17.68
CA GLY A 516 3.61 -13.78 -19.05
C GLY A 516 3.43 -12.67 -20.09
N ARG A 517 3.48 -11.39 -19.68
CA ARG A 517 3.30 -10.23 -20.57
C ARG A 517 4.65 -9.70 -21.07
N SER A 518 4.57 -8.86 -22.11
CA SER A 518 5.72 -8.15 -22.67
C SER A 518 5.74 -6.67 -22.26
N ALA A 519 6.93 -6.10 -22.12
CA ALA A 519 7.14 -4.68 -21.87
C ALA A 519 8.22 -4.09 -22.78
N ILE A 520 8.13 -2.78 -23.05
CA ILE A 520 9.12 -2.04 -23.84
C ILE A 520 9.71 -0.93 -22.98
N VAL A 521 11.04 -0.82 -22.95
CA VAL A 521 11.76 0.23 -22.23
C VAL A 521 12.58 1.06 -23.22
N LEU A 522 12.33 2.37 -23.25
CA LEU A 522 13.05 3.34 -24.08
C LEU A 522 14.05 4.10 -23.20
N ALA A 523 15.32 4.10 -23.56
CA ALA A 523 16.34 4.90 -22.88
C ALA A 523 17.52 5.21 -23.81
N SER A 524 18.36 6.19 -23.42
CA SER A 524 19.60 6.46 -24.16
C SER A 524 20.79 5.62 -23.68
N SER A 525 20.66 4.97 -22.52
CA SER A 525 21.68 4.09 -21.94
C SER A 525 21.04 3.07 -20.99
N GLU A 526 21.71 1.95 -20.77
CA GLU A 526 21.28 0.92 -19.82
C GLU A 526 21.14 1.46 -18.39
N ALA A 527 22.08 2.32 -17.97
CA ALA A 527 22.08 2.94 -16.64
C ALA A 527 20.81 3.78 -16.35
N GLN A 528 20.18 4.38 -17.38
CA GLN A 528 18.93 5.11 -17.21
C GLN A 528 17.72 4.17 -17.08
N ALA A 529 17.78 2.99 -17.70
CA ALA A 529 16.70 2.01 -17.72
C ALA A 529 16.75 1.02 -16.56
N ALA A 530 17.91 0.86 -15.89
CA ALA A 530 18.18 -0.24 -14.96
C ALA A 530 17.13 -0.39 -13.85
N ALA A 531 16.74 0.70 -13.18
CA ALA A 531 15.71 0.66 -12.14
C ALA A 531 14.32 0.25 -12.68
N ALA A 532 13.96 0.71 -13.89
CA ALA A 532 12.70 0.34 -14.54
C ALA A 532 12.68 -1.13 -14.97
N MET A 533 13.80 -1.63 -15.51
CA MET A 533 13.95 -3.04 -15.87
C MET A 533 13.88 -3.95 -14.64
N TYR A 534 14.51 -3.54 -13.53
CA TYR A 534 14.42 -4.28 -12.27
C TYR A 534 12.98 -4.30 -11.73
N ALA A 535 12.26 -3.17 -11.78
CA ALA A 535 10.85 -3.11 -11.38
C ALA A 535 9.97 -4.07 -12.22
N LEU A 536 10.13 -4.09 -13.54
CA LEU A 536 9.41 -5.01 -14.43
C LEU A 536 9.76 -6.48 -14.15
N THR A 537 11.05 -6.77 -13.93
CA THR A 537 11.51 -8.12 -13.58
C THR A 537 10.93 -8.57 -12.23
N SER A 538 10.80 -7.65 -11.27
CA SER A 538 10.19 -7.96 -9.96
C SER A 538 8.70 -8.32 -10.04
N LEU A 539 8.02 -7.85 -11.09
CA LEU A 539 6.64 -8.22 -11.42
C LEU A 539 6.56 -9.43 -12.35
N HIS A 540 7.68 -10.14 -12.57
CA HIS A 540 7.81 -11.34 -13.39
C HIS A 540 7.33 -11.15 -14.85
N VAL A 541 7.51 -9.94 -15.41
CA VAL A 541 7.29 -9.67 -16.84
C VAL A 541 8.19 -10.59 -17.67
N ALA A 542 7.59 -11.35 -18.60
CA ALA A 542 8.27 -12.45 -19.28
C ALA A 542 9.28 -11.98 -20.33
N ALA A 543 8.93 -10.94 -21.10
CA ALA A 543 9.79 -10.41 -22.15
C ALA A 543 9.91 -8.89 -22.04
N ILE A 544 11.12 -8.41 -21.75
CA ILE A 544 11.45 -6.98 -21.75
C ILE A 544 12.25 -6.69 -23.02
N TYR A 545 11.76 -5.75 -23.82
CA TYR A 545 12.39 -5.28 -25.04
C TYR A 545 12.93 -3.86 -24.85
N THR A 546 14.06 -3.54 -25.48
CA THR A 546 14.72 -2.24 -25.30
C THR A 546 14.78 -1.44 -26.58
N ILE A 547 14.67 -0.11 -26.48
CA ILE A 547 14.85 0.81 -27.61
C ILE A 547 15.87 1.87 -27.20
N GLY A 548 16.85 2.12 -28.08
CA GLY A 548 17.89 3.14 -27.86
C GLY A 548 19.13 2.67 -27.10
N PHE A 549 19.10 1.48 -26.48
CA PHE A 549 20.25 0.87 -25.81
C PHE A 549 20.22 -0.67 -25.92
N GLN A 550 21.38 -1.28 -25.76
CA GLN A 550 21.56 -2.74 -25.70
C GLN A 550 21.93 -3.14 -24.27
N THR A 551 21.39 -4.25 -23.80
CA THR A 551 21.72 -4.86 -22.49
C THR A 551 21.72 -6.38 -22.65
N ALA A 552 22.47 -7.07 -21.81
CA ALA A 552 22.54 -8.53 -21.82
C ALA A 552 21.19 -9.13 -21.38
N GLY A 553 20.73 -10.17 -22.09
CA GLY A 553 19.50 -10.91 -21.72
C GLY A 553 18.19 -10.33 -22.27
N HIS A 554 18.21 -9.14 -22.89
CA HIS A 554 17.02 -8.52 -23.48
C HIS A 554 17.22 -8.18 -24.96
N LYS A 555 16.15 -8.27 -25.76
CA LYS A 555 16.21 -8.00 -27.19
C LYS A 555 16.04 -6.51 -27.46
N GLN A 556 17.04 -5.91 -28.12
CA GLN A 556 16.94 -4.55 -28.62
C GLN A 556 16.11 -4.50 -29.91
N LEU A 557 15.18 -3.55 -29.99
CA LEU A 557 14.41 -3.21 -31.19
C LEU A 557 15.08 -2.00 -31.86
N GLN A 558 15.46 -2.15 -33.13
CA GLN A 558 16.23 -1.14 -33.87
C GLN A 558 15.37 -0.32 -34.83
N GLY A 559 14.20 -0.81 -35.22
CA GLY A 559 13.27 -0.09 -36.09
C GLY A 559 11.79 -0.43 -35.88
N LEU A 560 10.91 0.29 -36.58
CA LEU A 560 9.45 0.09 -36.53
C LEU A 560 9.03 -1.33 -36.93
N GLY A 561 9.75 -1.98 -37.85
CA GLY A 561 9.47 -3.37 -38.24
C GLY A 561 9.79 -4.40 -37.15
N ASP A 562 10.64 -4.06 -36.18
CA ASP A 562 10.88 -4.93 -35.03
C ASP A 562 9.75 -4.85 -33.99
N LEU A 563 8.91 -3.82 -34.04
CA LEU A 563 7.74 -3.69 -33.15
C LEU A 563 6.70 -4.78 -33.44
N ASP A 564 6.60 -5.25 -34.68
CA ASP A 564 5.72 -6.36 -35.07
C ASP A 564 6.12 -7.68 -34.39
N LEU A 565 7.35 -7.79 -33.86
CA LEU A 565 7.83 -8.96 -33.13
C LEU A 565 7.34 -9.01 -31.68
N VAL A 566 6.83 -7.89 -31.16
CA VAL A 566 6.30 -7.80 -29.80
C VAL A 566 4.78 -7.85 -29.90
N HIS A 567 4.22 -9.02 -29.60
CA HIS A 567 2.77 -9.16 -29.52
C HIS A 567 2.24 -8.42 -28.28
N GLU A 568 1.60 -7.27 -28.53
CA GLU A 568 0.80 -6.50 -27.56
C GLU A 568 1.48 -6.26 -26.19
N PRO A 569 2.44 -5.33 -26.12
CA PRO A 569 3.07 -4.99 -24.85
C PRO A 569 2.04 -4.39 -23.87
N LEU A 570 2.04 -4.90 -22.64
CA LEU A 570 1.23 -4.36 -21.54
C LEU A 570 1.79 -3.00 -21.09
N VAL A 571 3.12 -2.89 -21.05
CA VAL A 571 3.81 -1.74 -20.45
C VAL A 571 4.80 -1.12 -21.43
N VAL A 572 4.81 0.20 -21.52
CA VAL A 572 5.86 0.99 -22.15
C VAL A 572 6.42 1.97 -21.13
N ILE A 573 7.73 1.95 -20.89
CA ILE A 573 8.41 2.89 -19.98
C ILE A 573 9.42 3.71 -20.78
N SER A 574 9.30 5.04 -20.73
CA SER A 574 10.27 5.99 -21.28
C SER A 574 11.17 6.51 -20.17
N ALA A 575 12.44 6.13 -20.17
CA ALA A 575 13.50 6.69 -19.33
C ALA A 575 14.38 7.70 -20.11
N LEU A 576 13.80 8.32 -21.15
CA LEU A 576 14.45 9.34 -21.97
C LEU A 576 14.49 10.69 -21.24
N SER A 577 15.40 11.58 -21.65
CA SER A 577 15.38 12.95 -21.18
C SER A 577 14.20 13.73 -21.78
N VAL A 578 13.85 14.87 -21.19
CA VAL A 578 12.70 15.69 -21.63
C VAL A 578 12.83 16.08 -23.09
N GLU A 579 14.04 16.41 -23.56
CA GLU A 579 14.30 16.79 -24.95
C GLU A 579 14.03 15.65 -25.95
N ARG A 580 14.00 14.40 -25.45
CA ARG A 580 13.82 13.18 -26.25
C ARG A 580 12.51 12.44 -25.95
N SER A 581 11.70 12.92 -25.01
CA SER A 581 10.44 12.29 -24.56
C SER A 581 9.50 11.93 -25.73
N MET A 582 9.40 12.83 -26.73
CA MET A 582 8.56 12.65 -27.92
C MET A 582 8.94 11.44 -28.79
N ALA A 583 10.13 10.85 -28.61
CA ALA A 583 10.55 9.64 -29.30
C ALA A 583 9.74 8.40 -28.90
N ALA A 584 8.99 8.43 -27.79
CA ALA A 584 8.07 7.35 -27.41
C ALA A 584 6.77 7.33 -28.25
N VAL A 585 6.36 8.47 -28.82
CA VAL A 585 5.07 8.62 -29.53
C VAL A 585 4.90 7.63 -30.70
N PRO A 586 5.89 7.39 -31.58
CA PRO A 586 5.75 6.41 -32.66
C PRO A 586 5.45 4.99 -32.15
N VAL A 587 6.07 4.58 -31.04
CA VAL A 587 5.85 3.26 -30.41
C VAL A 587 4.42 3.16 -29.89
N LEU A 588 3.95 4.18 -29.18
CA LEU A 588 2.59 4.23 -28.64
C LEU A 588 1.53 4.16 -29.76
N LYS A 589 1.73 4.94 -30.84
CA LYS A 589 0.82 4.94 -31.99
C LYS A 589 0.74 3.60 -32.71
N HIS A 590 1.87 2.89 -32.80
CA HIS A 590 1.92 1.58 -33.47
C HIS A 590 1.00 0.58 -32.77
N TYR A 591 1.12 0.44 -31.44
CA TYR A 591 0.32 -0.54 -30.68
C TYR A 591 -1.13 -0.11 -30.42
N THR A 592 -1.51 1.14 -30.70
CA THR A 592 -2.93 1.54 -30.69
C THR A 592 -3.65 1.11 -31.98
N ARG A 593 -2.98 1.10 -33.14
CA ARG A 593 -3.59 0.79 -34.44
C ARG A 593 -3.94 -0.69 -34.64
N THR A 594 -3.17 -1.60 -34.06
CA THR A 594 -3.34 -3.06 -34.18
C THR A 594 -4.63 -3.60 -33.51
N LEU A 595 -5.30 -2.80 -32.67
CA LEU A 595 -6.54 -3.19 -31.97
C LEU A 595 -7.80 -3.21 -32.86
N HIS A 596 -7.84 -2.45 -33.95
CA HIS A 596 -9.06 -2.35 -34.78
C HIS A 596 -9.30 -3.58 -35.67
N HIS A 597 -8.35 -4.51 -35.79
CA HIS A 597 -8.47 -5.67 -36.68
C HIS A 597 -8.87 -7.00 -36.01
N HIS A 598 -9.09 -7.05 -34.69
CA HIS A 598 -9.41 -8.30 -33.96
C HIS A 598 -10.74 -8.27 -33.19
N ARG A 599 -11.69 -7.40 -33.57
CA ARG A 599 -13.00 -7.25 -32.88
C ARG A 599 -14.15 -8.11 -33.43
N HIS A 600 -13.89 -9.10 -34.29
CA HIS A 600 -14.92 -10.00 -34.78
C HIS A 600 -14.67 -11.44 -34.30
N ASP A 601 -15.67 -12.01 -33.59
CA ASP A 601 -15.93 -13.46 -33.37
C ASP A 601 -15.52 -14.22 -32.08
N THR A 602 -15.54 -13.63 -30.87
CA THR A 602 -15.57 -14.46 -29.63
C THR A 602 -16.42 -13.90 -28.49
N GLN A 603 -17.17 -14.77 -27.79
CA GLN A 603 -17.88 -14.48 -26.53
C GLN A 603 -16.94 -14.11 -25.35
N CYS A 604 -15.63 -14.29 -25.52
CA CYS A 604 -14.59 -13.89 -24.56
C CYS A 604 -13.99 -12.54 -24.99
N ILE A 605 -14.03 -11.55 -24.11
CA ILE A 605 -13.50 -10.20 -24.36
C ILE A 605 -12.19 -10.05 -23.58
N SER A 606 -11.09 -9.81 -24.29
CA SER A 606 -9.79 -9.56 -23.66
C SER A 606 -9.66 -8.08 -23.31
N SER A 607 -9.57 -7.78 -22.01
CA SER A 607 -9.42 -6.43 -21.50
C SER A 607 -7.92 -6.14 -21.34
N LYS A 608 -7.32 -5.58 -22.40
CA LYS A 608 -5.86 -5.41 -22.53
C LYS A 608 -5.45 -4.02 -22.05
N GLY A 609 -5.62 -3.74 -20.76
CA GLY A 609 -5.15 -2.49 -20.15
C GLY A 609 -3.69 -2.21 -20.55
N LYS A 610 -3.39 -0.98 -20.99
CA LYS A 610 -2.04 -0.58 -21.44
C LYS A 610 -1.49 0.50 -20.54
N ILE A 611 -0.23 0.37 -20.13
CA ILE A 611 0.43 1.29 -19.21
C ILE A 611 1.58 2.00 -19.92
N PHE A 612 1.59 3.32 -19.83
CA PHE A 612 2.70 4.15 -20.26
C PHE A 612 3.25 4.94 -19.08
N ILE A 613 4.54 4.80 -18.77
CA ILE A 613 5.23 5.59 -17.76
C ILE A 613 6.27 6.47 -18.44
N ASP A 614 6.20 7.78 -18.24
CA ASP A 614 7.24 8.73 -18.69
C ASP A 614 8.07 9.20 -17.48
N LEU A 615 9.31 8.74 -17.41
CA LEU A 615 10.29 9.08 -16.37
C LEU A 615 11.14 10.30 -16.74
N ALA A 616 10.84 10.99 -17.85
CA ALA A 616 11.52 12.22 -18.23
C ALA A 616 11.37 13.29 -17.12
N HIS A 617 12.50 13.77 -16.62
CA HIS A 617 12.56 14.77 -15.54
C HIS A 617 12.60 16.19 -16.10
N GLY A 618 11.52 16.94 -15.90
CA GLY A 618 11.41 18.37 -16.18
C GLY A 618 9.98 18.79 -16.57
N ALA A 619 9.57 19.98 -16.12
CA ALA A 619 8.18 20.43 -16.16
C ALA A 619 7.56 20.50 -17.58
N VAL A 620 6.56 19.65 -17.82
CA VAL A 620 5.40 20.04 -18.64
C VAL A 620 4.19 20.04 -17.73
N LEU A 621 3.86 21.23 -17.24
CA LEU A 621 2.73 21.51 -16.36
C LEU A 621 1.42 21.00 -16.97
N HIS A 622 0.82 19.95 -16.41
CA HIS A 622 -0.61 19.73 -16.51
C HIS A 622 -1.32 20.67 -15.53
N GLN A 623 -2.07 21.63 -16.06
CA GLN A 623 -3.12 22.30 -15.30
C GLN A 623 -4.23 21.26 -15.06
N SER A 624 -4.31 20.69 -13.86
CA SER A 624 -5.54 20.00 -13.46
C SER A 624 -6.58 21.05 -13.04
N SER A 625 -7.65 21.09 -13.81
CA SER A 625 -8.92 21.77 -13.60
C SER A 625 -9.27 22.17 -12.16
N ASN A 626 -9.27 23.48 -11.90
CA ASN A 626 -10.17 24.10 -10.93
C ASN A 626 -10.60 25.47 -11.50
N GLY A 627 -11.88 25.59 -11.86
CA GLY A 627 -12.64 26.84 -11.98
C GLY A 627 -12.17 27.95 -12.95
N ASN A 628 -12.93 28.11 -14.04
CA ASN A 628 -13.21 29.36 -14.78
C ASN A 628 -12.06 30.35 -15.02
N GLY A 629 -11.52 30.34 -16.25
CA GLY A 629 -10.69 31.41 -16.78
C GLY A 629 -10.39 31.20 -18.26
N ASN A 630 -11.06 31.96 -19.11
CA ASN A 630 -10.87 31.96 -20.56
C ASN A 630 -9.44 32.45 -20.87
N GLY A 631 -8.55 31.52 -21.22
CA GLY A 631 -7.13 31.78 -21.48
C GLY A 631 -6.57 30.78 -22.48
N ASN A 632 -6.66 31.12 -23.76
CA ASN A 632 -6.18 30.35 -24.89
C ASN A 632 -4.63 30.30 -24.86
N ASN A 633 -4.02 29.15 -24.52
CA ASN A 633 -2.58 28.91 -24.75
C ASN A 633 -2.22 27.40 -24.78
N ASN A 634 -1.88 26.92 -25.99
CA ASN A 634 -1.05 25.76 -26.37
C ASN A 634 -0.72 24.65 -25.33
N GLY A 635 -1.67 23.76 -25.01
CA GLY A 635 -1.45 22.57 -24.17
C GLY A 635 -1.36 21.23 -24.91
N ASN A 636 -1.13 21.20 -26.23
CA ASN A 636 -1.49 20.05 -27.08
C ASN A 636 -0.33 19.12 -27.52
N ASN A 637 0.86 19.18 -26.92
CA ASN A 637 2.07 18.56 -27.50
C ASN A 637 3.00 17.83 -26.49
N ASN A 638 2.45 17.18 -25.46
CA ASN A 638 3.22 16.32 -24.54
C ASN A 638 2.98 14.83 -24.84
N THR A 639 3.99 13.99 -24.61
CA THR A 639 3.93 12.52 -24.79
C THR A 639 2.78 11.90 -23.98
N ILE A 640 2.57 12.38 -22.74
CA ILE A 640 1.50 11.91 -21.84
C ILE A 640 0.11 12.16 -22.44
N SER A 641 -0.19 13.40 -22.85
CA SER A 641 -1.51 13.73 -23.42
C SER A 641 -1.79 12.97 -24.73
N ILE A 642 -0.73 12.71 -25.52
CA ILE A 642 -0.83 11.89 -26.72
C ILE A 642 -1.13 10.43 -26.36
N ALA A 643 -0.45 9.88 -25.36
CA ALA A 643 -0.67 8.51 -24.89
C ALA A 643 -2.10 8.30 -24.35
N GLU A 644 -2.62 9.25 -23.56
CA GLU A 644 -4.01 9.24 -23.07
C GLU A 644 -5.03 9.23 -24.22
N THR A 645 -4.82 10.08 -25.23
CA THR A 645 -5.68 10.12 -26.43
C THR A 645 -5.63 8.80 -27.21
N LEU A 646 -4.52 8.06 -27.10
CA LEU A 646 -4.33 6.75 -27.70
C LEU A 646 -4.84 5.58 -26.84
N GLY A 647 -5.50 5.87 -25.71
CA GLY A 647 -6.10 4.88 -24.81
C GLY A 647 -5.12 4.23 -23.84
N TRP A 648 -3.94 4.81 -23.63
CA TRP A 648 -2.98 4.33 -22.64
C TRP A 648 -3.30 4.92 -21.27
N LYS A 649 -3.20 4.10 -20.22
CA LYS A 649 -3.10 4.60 -18.86
C LYS A 649 -1.71 5.20 -18.66
N THR A 650 -1.65 6.47 -18.31
CA THR A 650 -0.41 7.23 -18.20
C THR A 650 -0.02 7.49 -16.76
N PHE A 651 1.27 7.43 -16.51
CA PHE A 651 1.88 7.89 -15.26
C PHE A 651 3.10 8.73 -15.58
N THR A 652 3.31 9.76 -14.77
CA THR A 652 4.38 10.73 -14.93
C THR A 652 5.54 10.44 -13.99
N TYR A 653 6.67 11.11 -14.21
CA TYR A 653 7.78 11.14 -13.26
C TYR A 653 7.31 11.57 -11.85
N ALA A 654 6.36 12.51 -11.77
CA ALA A 654 5.77 12.97 -10.51
C ALA A 654 5.09 11.84 -9.72
N ASP A 655 4.41 10.93 -10.42
CA ASP A 655 3.76 9.78 -9.79
C ASP A 655 4.80 8.81 -9.22
N CYS A 656 5.87 8.54 -9.96
CA CYS A 656 6.94 7.64 -9.53
C CYS A 656 7.77 8.22 -8.39
N ILE A 657 8.16 9.50 -8.49
CA ILE A 657 9.04 10.13 -7.49
C ILE A 657 8.34 10.31 -6.15
N ALA A 658 7.03 10.54 -6.15
CA ALA A 658 6.25 10.65 -4.92
C ALA A 658 6.30 9.36 -4.09
N TRP A 659 6.23 8.20 -4.76
CA TRP A 659 6.47 6.91 -4.11
C TRP A 659 7.93 6.73 -3.70
N THR A 660 8.88 6.96 -4.60
CA THR A 660 10.32 6.80 -4.31
C THR A 660 10.76 7.61 -3.09
N ILE A 661 10.35 8.87 -2.98
CA ILE A 661 10.75 9.72 -1.85
C ILE A 661 10.05 9.34 -0.54
N GLY A 662 8.80 8.86 -0.61
CA GLY A 662 8.09 8.29 0.55
C GLY A 662 8.76 7.02 1.07
N GLU A 663 9.15 6.12 0.16
CA GLU A 663 9.93 4.92 0.47
C GLU A 663 11.31 5.27 1.05
N ALA A 664 12.01 6.25 0.46
CA ALA A 664 13.31 6.71 0.95
C ALA A 664 13.18 7.33 2.35
N PHE A 665 12.17 8.16 2.58
CA PHE A 665 11.87 8.72 3.91
C PHE A 665 11.61 7.59 4.92
N ARG A 666 10.77 6.61 4.58
CA ARG A 666 10.51 5.46 5.45
C ARG A 666 11.77 4.67 5.77
N GLY A 667 12.63 4.43 4.79
CA GLY A 667 13.90 3.73 5.02
C GLY A 667 14.90 4.54 5.87
N LEU A 668 14.90 5.87 5.74
CA LEU A 668 15.79 6.76 6.49
C LEU A 668 15.38 6.92 7.96
N VAL A 669 14.08 7.04 8.24
CA VAL A 669 13.60 7.43 9.59
C VAL A 669 12.62 6.46 10.24
N GLY A 670 12.17 5.44 9.51
CA GLY A 670 11.23 4.44 10.01
C GLY A 670 9.77 4.90 10.10
N GLU A 671 9.45 6.11 9.66
CA GLU A 671 8.10 6.70 9.69
C GLU A 671 7.47 6.72 8.30
N ASN A 672 6.14 6.61 8.23
CA ASN A 672 5.41 6.65 6.96
C ASN A 672 4.90 8.06 6.64
N VAL A 673 4.89 8.37 5.36
CA VAL A 673 4.16 9.51 4.79
C VAL A 673 3.37 9.00 3.59
N SER A 674 2.12 9.45 3.44
CA SER A 674 1.29 9.04 2.30
C SER A 674 1.79 9.69 1.00
N CYS A 675 1.62 9.00 -0.13
CA CYS A 675 1.94 9.55 -1.46
C CYS A 675 1.16 10.86 -1.72
N ASP A 676 -0.07 10.94 -1.25
CA ASP A 676 -0.89 12.17 -1.28
C ASP A 676 -0.29 13.31 -0.47
N PHE A 677 0.25 13.03 0.73
CA PHE A 677 0.97 14.03 1.51
C PHE A 677 2.24 14.48 0.78
N VAL A 678 2.97 13.56 0.16
CA VAL A 678 4.15 13.90 -0.65
C VAL A 678 3.74 14.91 -1.72
N ARG A 679 2.68 14.64 -2.47
CA ARG A 679 2.17 15.53 -3.53
C ARG A 679 1.73 16.89 -3.01
N LEU A 680 1.09 16.93 -1.85
CA LEU A 680 0.62 18.15 -1.21
C LEU A 680 1.77 19.00 -0.64
N ALA A 681 2.71 18.35 0.06
CA ALA A 681 3.82 19.00 0.74
C ALA A 681 4.93 19.46 -0.21
N ALA A 682 5.09 18.76 -1.33
CA ALA A 682 5.97 19.08 -2.44
C ALA A 682 5.83 20.49 -3.02
N GLY A 683 4.59 20.98 -3.09
CA GLY A 683 4.25 22.11 -3.95
C GLY A 683 4.69 21.88 -5.40
N ARG A 684 4.96 22.97 -6.14
CA ARG A 684 5.44 22.90 -7.54
C ARG A 684 6.92 22.52 -7.66
N GLY A 685 7.70 22.56 -6.58
CA GLY A 685 9.17 22.44 -6.65
C GLY A 685 9.70 21.01 -6.79
N LEU A 686 8.93 20.00 -6.37
CA LEU A 686 9.31 18.58 -6.38
C LEU A 686 9.28 17.96 -7.80
N TYR A 687 8.75 18.71 -8.77
CA TYR A 687 8.52 18.27 -10.14
C TYR A 687 9.18 19.20 -11.19
N MET A 688 9.99 20.17 -10.75
CA MET A 688 10.74 21.07 -11.63
C MET A 688 12.03 20.44 -12.12
#